data_AF-A0A7J8BMH7-F1
#
_entry.id   AF-A0A7J8BMH7-F1
#
_cell.length_a   1.000
_cell.length_b   1.000
_cell.length_c   1.000
_cell.angle_alpha   90.00
_cell.angle_beta   90.00
_cell.angle_gamma   90.00
#
_symmetry.space_group_name_H-M   'P 1'
#
loop_
_entity.id
_entity.type
_entity.pdbx_description
1 polymer ?
#
loop_
_entity_poly.entity_id
_entity_poly.type
_entity_poly.pdbx_seq_one_letter_code
_entity_poly.pdbx_strand_id
1 'polypeptide(L)'
;MVALAVDVAAVESQRSGRRKTQNVLRMFLDPLLDALVKLGTNAYLPVLRADRCLQLLVTLLHTCSPRGSRALDDEVSPALQDLVMSTTESVSEFLLRRLTANELSSVSDLDRCRLYLQVFAELTDLHVQGGTGGHLIGRVIAPLKKASIRHLRDTDSEQGPALGRQIQRAVSMAALAAVCEAIDQKPALQLHSLDTGPLEQFLASLQLDRMLQKPHPEEQSSFLEESSSSQGWGKVAAQYIHDQWVCLSFLLKKHHTLVPASEGELPEPRLPAVQRPARTLQAAVAALAVLPSVSVLPVLRCMRLLVPKLLASSESVCVEAFDAAWRTVSSLSNTQLTFWPSLKAFVQFVFDTKVLTIAAKIKGQAYFKIKEIMHKMIEMSAVKSGVFNTLITHCCQSWVVPASNGSQGSLSSAESYGELVLEACTFGTVFRRDQSTKREDHYVRICAVKFLCLLDGSNMSHKSFMEDLAIKLLDKDELVSTSRTRYYMNSQQHRVKNRIWQILLVLFPRFDQNFLNRIIDKIFQAGFVNNQASIKYYIEWIIILVLHKFPQFLPKFWDCFSYGEENLKTSICTFLSVLSHLDIIMQNIPEKKLILKQALDLVLRWALSHNFSVRLYALVALRKIWSMCGTLQVEGLDALTSVIESSLNQVESAHGAGNAQKSWQRIRDHFFFAAFHPLEDHCLETIFYILPRLSGLVEDEWITMEKFSRFTDIPSGAGPQRCLSPTRLRELQPEAWAQQDGGPCSGEAEQQPEWTDVQKKIIPWKNYVPDLDLELVLRDRAAKLGKSISRLIVVASLIDKPTNLGGLCRTCEVFGAALLVVGSLQCVRDKQFQHLSVSAEQWLPLVEVRPSQLPGFLQQKKAEGYTVVGAEQTARSAALTHYRFPESSLLLLGNEREGIPANLIQQLDVCVEIPQQGITRSLNVHVSAALLVWEYTRQQARPQAPSRLRSRAETARSGQMK
;
A
#
# COMPACT_ATOMS: atom_id res chain seq x y z
N MET A 1 -19.45 -14.77 -31.19
CA MET A 1 -19.88 -15.23 -32.53
C MET A 1 -19.27 -14.37 -33.64
N VAL A 2 -19.45 -13.05 -33.68
CA VAL A 2 -18.85 -12.19 -34.72
C VAL A 2 -17.32 -12.25 -34.72
N ALA A 3 -16.66 -12.12 -33.55
CA ALA A 3 -15.20 -12.27 -33.45
C ALA A 3 -14.71 -13.67 -33.87
N LEU A 4 -15.41 -14.72 -33.44
CA LEU A 4 -15.15 -16.11 -33.85
C LEU A 4 -15.34 -16.35 -35.35
N ALA A 5 -16.31 -15.70 -36.00
CA ALA A 5 -16.55 -15.82 -37.43
C ALA A 5 -15.49 -15.06 -38.26
N VAL A 6 -14.98 -13.94 -37.74
CA VAL A 6 -13.86 -13.20 -38.36
C VAL A 6 -12.55 -13.97 -38.19
N ASP A 7 -12.30 -14.55 -37.02
CA ASP A 7 -11.11 -15.39 -36.78
C ASP A 7 -11.09 -16.63 -37.69
N VAL A 8 -12.24 -17.30 -37.87
CA VAL A 8 -12.36 -18.45 -38.78
C VAL A 8 -12.15 -18.03 -40.24
N ALA A 9 -12.63 -16.86 -40.65
CA ALA A 9 -12.43 -16.34 -42.01
C ALA A 9 -10.99 -15.84 -42.26
N ALA A 10 -10.28 -15.39 -41.23
CA ALA A 10 -8.88 -14.93 -41.30
C ALA A 10 -7.89 -16.10 -41.46
N VAL A 11 -8.23 -17.28 -40.93
CA VAL A 11 -7.39 -18.50 -41.03
C VAL A 11 -7.33 -19.06 -42.47
N GLU A 12 -8.29 -18.74 -43.34
CA GLU A 12 -8.41 -19.39 -44.66
C GLU A 12 -7.67 -18.71 -45.83
N SER A 13 -7.11 -17.49 -45.73
CA SER A 13 -6.54 -16.83 -46.93
C SER A 13 -5.66 -15.60 -46.64
N GLN A 14 -4.35 -15.72 -46.90
CA GLN A 14 -3.34 -14.70 -46.58
C GLN A 14 -3.27 -13.49 -47.55
N ARG A 15 -4.21 -13.28 -48.47
CA ARG A 15 -4.18 -12.14 -49.42
C ARG A 15 -5.58 -11.67 -49.83
N SER A 16 -6.21 -10.82 -48.99
CA SER A 16 -7.36 -9.91 -49.24
C SER A 16 -8.31 -9.83 -48.01
N GLY A 17 -7.79 -9.40 -46.85
CA GLY A 17 -8.51 -9.42 -45.56
C GLY A 17 -9.63 -8.40 -45.45
N ARG A 18 -9.30 -7.10 -45.55
CA ARG A 18 -10.23 -5.98 -45.24
C ARG A 18 -11.59 -6.02 -45.94
N ARG A 19 -11.64 -6.34 -47.24
CA ARG A 19 -12.91 -6.36 -48.02
C ARG A 19 -13.80 -7.56 -47.67
N LYS A 20 -13.19 -8.71 -47.31
CA LYS A 20 -13.91 -9.90 -46.87
C LYS A 20 -14.42 -9.74 -45.44
N THR A 21 -13.60 -9.20 -44.53
CA THR A 21 -13.99 -8.88 -43.15
C THR A 21 -15.19 -7.92 -43.14
N GLN A 22 -15.16 -6.90 -43.98
CA GLN A 22 -16.29 -5.97 -44.14
C GLN A 22 -17.56 -6.66 -44.66
N ASN A 23 -17.45 -7.58 -45.62
CA ASN A 23 -18.61 -8.33 -46.13
C ASN A 23 -19.21 -9.29 -45.09
N VAL A 24 -18.38 -9.99 -44.32
CA VAL A 24 -18.84 -10.88 -43.24
C VAL A 24 -19.52 -10.08 -42.13
N LEU A 25 -18.92 -8.97 -41.69
CA LEU A 25 -19.54 -8.06 -40.72
C LEU A 25 -20.88 -7.53 -41.21
N ARG A 26 -20.98 -7.18 -42.49
CA ARG A 26 -22.22 -6.70 -43.11
C ARG A 26 -23.34 -7.75 -43.05
N MET A 27 -23.07 -9.00 -43.41
CA MET A 27 -24.08 -10.07 -43.31
C MET A 27 -24.66 -10.25 -41.90
N PHE A 28 -23.83 -10.13 -40.86
CA PHE A 28 -24.29 -10.27 -39.48
C PHE A 28 -24.95 -9.01 -38.92
N LEU A 29 -24.53 -7.82 -39.38
CA LEU A 29 -25.02 -6.54 -38.88
C LEU A 29 -26.15 -5.96 -39.72
N ASP A 30 -26.43 -6.48 -40.91
CA ASP A 30 -27.47 -5.97 -41.83
C ASP A 30 -28.85 -5.81 -41.16
N PRO A 31 -29.36 -6.74 -40.32
CA PRO A 31 -30.63 -6.53 -39.62
C PRO A 31 -30.60 -5.34 -38.65
N LEU A 32 -29.44 -5.06 -38.04
CA LEU A 32 -29.25 -3.91 -37.17
C LEU A 32 -29.09 -2.63 -37.98
N LEU A 33 -28.26 -2.65 -39.03
CA LEU A 33 -28.01 -1.50 -39.91
C LEU A 33 -29.29 -1.06 -40.63
N ASP A 34 -30.09 -1.99 -41.15
CA ASP A 34 -31.39 -1.71 -41.77
C ASP A 34 -32.37 -1.06 -40.77
N ALA A 35 -32.39 -1.55 -39.52
CA ALA A 35 -33.19 -0.95 -38.47
C ALA A 35 -32.70 0.47 -38.10
N LEU A 36 -31.38 0.69 -38.04
CA LEU A 36 -30.77 2.00 -37.73
C LEU A 36 -31.02 3.02 -38.86
N VAL A 37 -30.91 2.62 -40.13
CA VAL A 37 -31.21 3.48 -41.29
C VAL A 37 -32.68 3.91 -41.30
N LYS A 38 -33.58 3.06 -40.82
CA LYS A 38 -35.03 3.37 -40.73
C LYS A 38 -35.42 4.29 -39.57
N LEU A 39 -34.50 4.62 -38.66
CA LEU A 39 -34.82 5.46 -37.48
C LEU A 39 -35.22 6.90 -37.84
N GLY A 40 -34.52 7.53 -38.77
CA GLY A 40 -34.80 8.90 -39.24
C GLY A 40 -36.02 8.99 -40.15
N THR A 41 -36.31 7.93 -40.91
CA THR A 41 -37.36 7.95 -41.96
C THR A 41 -38.70 7.36 -41.51
N ASN A 42 -38.73 6.50 -40.48
CA ASN A 42 -39.96 5.83 -40.04
C ASN A 42 -40.45 6.35 -38.68
N ALA A 43 -41.44 7.26 -38.72
CA ALA A 43 -42.07 7.83 -37.52
C ALA A 43 -42.79 6.80 -36.63
N TYR A 44 -43.14 5.61 -37.17
CA TYR A 44 -43.94 4.59 -36.48
C TYR A 44 -43.12 3.41 -35.94
N LEU A 45 -41.77 3.48 -35.96
CA LEU A 45 -40.96 2.42 -35.36
C LEU A 45 -41.22 2.36 -33.85
N PRO A 46 -41.56 1.18 -33.26
CA PRO A 46 -41.79 1.08 -31.83
C PRO A 46 -40.56 1.55 -31.03
N VAL A 47 -40.77 2.46 -30.08
CA VAL A 47 -39.70 3.07 -29.26
C VAL A 47 -38.81 2.00 -28.62
N LEU A 48 -39.41 0.92 -28.11
CA LEU A 48 -38.67 -0.17 -27.46
C LEU A 48 -37.75 -0.93 -28.43
N ARG A 49 -38.13 -1.02 -29.71
CA ARG A 49 -37.28 -1.60 -30.76
C ARG A 49 -36.14 -0.67 -31.12
N ALA A 50 -36.41 0.64 -31.24
CA ALA A 50 -35.37 1.66 -31.44
C ALA A 50 -34.34 1.65 -30.30
N ASP A 51 -34.79 1.67 -29.05
CA ASP A 51 -33.94 1.66 -27.86
C ASP A 51 -33.02 0.42 -27.83
N ARG A 52 -33.55 -0.78 -28.15
CA ARG A 52 -32.74 -2.00 -28.24
C ARG A 52 -31.70 -1.96 -29.35
N CYS A 53 -32.05 -1.42 -30.52
CA CYS A 53 -31.08 -1.25 -31.62
C CYS A 53 -29.93 -0.31 -31.20
N LEU A 54 -30.25 0.80 -30.52
CA LEU A 54 -29.26 1.74 -30.02
C LEU A 54 -28.38 1.15 -28.91
N GLN A 55 -28.95 0.35 -27.98
CA GLN A 55 -28.19 -0.38 -26.97
C GLN A 55 -27.21 -1.38 -27.59
N LEU A 56 -27.65 -2.12 -28.61
CA LEU A 56 -26.78 -3.04 -29.35
C LEU A 56 -25.65 -2.31 -30.06
N LEU A 57 -25.93 -1.15 -30.67
CA LEU A 57 -24.92 -0.32 -31.31
C LEU A 57 -23.83 0.12 -30.33
N VAL A 58 -24.22 0.67 -29.17
CA VAL A 58 -23.26 1.09 -28.13
C VAL A 58 -22.44 -0.09 -27.62
N THR A 59 -23.09 -1.24 -27.38
CA THR A 59 -22.41 -2.45 -26.90
C THR A 59 -21.39 -2.95 -27.92
N LEU A 60 -21.72 -2.94 -29.22
CA LEU A 60 -20.80 -3.31 -30.30
C LEU A 60 -19.58 -2.39 -30.34
N LEU A 61 -19.79 -1.06 -30.29
CA LEU A 61 -18.71 -0.07 -30.30
C LEU A 61 -17.78 -0.21 -29.09
N HIS A 62 -18.33 -0.44 -27.90
CA HIS A 62 -17.55 -0.64 -26.68
C HIS A 62 -16.75 -1.94 -26.67
N THR A 63 -17.27 -3.01 -27.30
CA THR A 63 -16.60 -4.31 -27.38
C THR A 63 -15.43 -4.28 -28.36
N CYS A 64 -15.53 -3.45 -29.40
CA CYS A 64 -14.50 -3.30 -30.44
C CYS A 64 -13.48 -2.20 -30.14
N SER A 65 -13.68 -1.37 -29.11
CA SER A 65 -12.72 -0.31 -28.77
C SER A 65 -11.48 -0.89 -28.05
N PRO A 66 -10.24 -0.61 -28.52
CA PRO A 66 -9.04 -1.27 -28.01
C PRO A 66 -8.73 -0.86 -26.56
N ARG A 67 -9.04 -1.74 -25.61
CA ARG A 67 -8.59 -1.61 -24.21
C ARG A 67 -7.20 -2.26 -24.06
N GLY A 68 -6.15 -1.56 -24.48
CA GLY A 68 -4.75 -1.89 -24.15
C GLY A 68 -3.82 -2.16 -25.34
N SER A 69 -2.51 -2.18 -25.06
CA SER A 69 -1.36 -2.03 -25.98
C SER A 69 -1.10 -3.18 -26.97
N ARG A 70 -2.10 -3.71 -27.67
CA ARG A 70 -1.92 -4.62 -28.81
C ARG A 70 -2.52 -3.98 -30.07
N ALA A 71 -1.83 -2.97 -30.59
CA ALA A 71 -2.28 -2.16 -31.72
C ALA A 71 -1.83 -2.68 -33.11
N LEU A 72 -1.36 -3.92 -33.23
CA LEU A 72 -0.69 -4.38 -34.46
C LEU A 72 -1.54 -5.22 -35.43
N ASP A 73 -2.76 -5.67 -35.07
CA ASP A 73 -3.56 -6.56 -35.96
C ASP A 73 -5.11 -6.36 -35.88
N ASP A 74 -5.64 -5.13 -35.73
CA ASP A 74 -7.11 -4.92 -35.67
C ASP A 74 -7.71 -4.42 -37.00
N GLU A 75 -8.01 -5.35 -37.92
CA GLU A 75 -8.76 -5.05 -39.17
C GLU A 75 -10.28 -4.87 -38.93
N VAL A 76 -10.81 -5.27 -37.77
CA VAL A 76 -12.25 -5.31 -37.48
C VAL A 76 -12.78 -3.94 -37.09
N SER A 77 -12.06 -3.23 -36.22
CA SER A 77 -12.40 -1.87 -35.80
C SER A 77 -12.67 -0.92 -36.96
N PRO A 78 -11.75 -0.68 -37.92
CA PRO A 78 -11.99 0.25 -39.02
C PRO A 78 -13.14 -0.18 -39.95
N ALA A 79 -13.33 -1.49 -40.19
CA ALA A 79 -14.43 -1.98 -41.01
C ALA A 79 -15.81 -1.77 -40.34
N LEU A 80 -15.88 -1.93 -39.01
CA LEU A 80 -17.09 -1.63 -38.23
C LEU A 80 -17.40 -0.14 -38.23
N GLN A 81 -16.38 0.72 -38.12
CA GLN A 81 -16.55 2.17 -38.20
C GLN A 81 -17.16 2.58 -39.54
N ASP A 82 -16.63 2.09 -40.67
CA ASP A 82 -17.15 2.38 -42.01
C ASP A 82 -18.63 1.96 -42.17
N LEU A 83 -19.03 0.83 -41.59
CA LEU A 83 -20.43 0.36 -41.61
C LEU A 83 -21.35 1.25 -40.78
N VAL A 84 -20.95 1.63 -39.56
CA VAL A 84 -21.75 2.48 -38.66
C VAL A 84 -21.90 3.89 -39.24
N MET A 85 -20.86 4.42 -39.88
CA MET A 85 -20.88 5.75 -40.51
C MET A 85 -21.99 5.91 -41.55
N SER A 86 -22.38 4.83 -42.23
CA SER A 86 -23.51 4.84 -43.19
C SER A 86 -24.88 5.07 -42.54
N THR A 87 -24.99 4.86 -41.22
CA THR A 87 -26.24 4.98 -40.45
C THR A 87 -26.30 6.26 -39.61
N THR A 88 -25.19 6.98 -39.47
CA THR A 88 -25.07 8.13 -38.56
C THR A 88 -26.14 9.18 -38.79
N GLU A 89 -26.42 9.57 -40.04
CA GLU A 89 -27.35 10.67 -40.34
C GLU A 89 -28.76 10.35 -39.81
N SER A 90 -29.26 9.15 -40.11
CA SER A 90 -30.55 8.66 -39.65
C SER A 90 -30.64 8.57 -38.12
N VAL A 91 -29.59 8.03 -37.48
CA VAL A 91 -29.50 7.95 -36.01
C VAL A 91 -29.46 9.35 -35.40
N SER A 92 -28.70 10.27 -35.99
CA SER A 92 -28.53 11.65 -35.53
C SER A 92 -29.83 12.44 -35.58
N GLU A 93 -30.60 12.33 -36.65
CA GLU A 93 -31.93 12.93 -36.77
C GLU A 93 -32.91 12.39 -35.74
N PHE A 94 -32.90 11.07 -35.53
CA PHE A 94 -33.72 10.42 -34.51
C PHE A 94 -33.39 10.94 -33.11
N LEU A 95 -32.10 10.97 -32.73
CA LEU A 95 -31.66 11.49 -31.43
C LEU A 95 -32.06 12.96 -31.26
N LEU A 96 -31.86 13.78 -32.29
CA LEU A 96 -32.22 15.19 -32.25
C LEU A 96 -33.73 15.37 -32.01
N ARG A 97 -34.58 14.63 -32.73
CA ARG A 97 -36.03 14.67 -32.53
C ARG A 97 -36.40 14.27 -31.09
N ARG A 98 -35.92 13.12 -30.62
CA ARG A 98 -36.27 12.58 -29.30
C ARG A 98 -35.83 13.48 -28.14
N LEU A 99 -34.67 14.14 -28.26
CA LEU A 99 -34.14 15.02 -27.21
C LEU A 99 -34.75 16.44 -27.24
N THR A 100 -35.32 16.87 -28.38
CA THR A 100 -35.78 18.26 -28.55
C THR A 100 -37.30 18.44 -28.68
N ALA A 101 -38.07 17.41 -29.04
CA ALA A 101 -39.51 17.53 -29.33
C ALA A 101 -40.43 17.35 -28.10
N ASN A 102 -39.94 17.53 -26.86
CA ASN A 102 -40.69 17.27 -25.62
C ASN A 102 -41.32 15.87 -25.52
N GLU A 103 -40.77 14.88 -26.24
CA GLU A 103 -41.29 13.50 -26.27
C GLU A 103 -40.91 12.69 -25.00
N LEU A 104 -39.97 13.19 -24.19
CA LEU A 104 -39.51 12.58 -22.94
C LEU A 104 -40.13 13.33 -21.75
N SER A 105 -41.21 12.79 -21.19
CA SER A 105 -42.03 13.49 -20.18
C SER A 105 -42.20 12.72 -18.86
N SER A 106 -41.80 11.45 -18.80
CA SER A 106 -41.88 10.62 -17.59
C SER A 106 -40.52 10.40 -16.93
N VAL A 107 -40.50 10.04 -15.64
CA VAL A 107 -39.26 9.67 -14.93
C VAL A 107 -38.56 8.48 -15.59
N SER A 108 -39.33 7.54 -16.17
CA SER A 108 -38.80 6.37 -16.88
C SER A 108 -38.07 6.72 -18.18
N ASP A 109 -38.34 7.88 -18.75
CA ASP A 109 -37.69 8.36 -19.98
C ASP A 109 -36.27 8.88 -19.74
N LEU A 110 -35.85 9.06 -18.47
CA LEU A 110 -34.50 9.50 -18.16
C LEU A 110 -33.44 8.44 -18.50
N ASP A 111 -33.77 7.16 -18.37
CA ASP A 111 -32.85 6.09 -18.79
C ASP A 111 -32.75 6.02 -20.33
N ARG A 112 -33.82 6.36 -21.05
CA ARG A 112 -33.79 6.55 -22.51
C ARG A 112 -32.94 7.75 -22.90
N CYS A 113 -33.09 8.87 -22.20
CA CYS A 113 -32.24 10.05 -22.39
C CYS A 113 -30.75 9.70 -22.23
N ARG A 114 -30.38 8.95 -21.18
CA ARG A 114 -29.00 8.51 -20.97
C ARG A 114 -28.48 7.67 -22.13
N LEU A 115 -29.27 6.69 -22.58
CA LEU A 115 -28.92 5.88 -23.74
C LEU A 115 -28.70 6.74 -25.00
N TYR A 116 -29.61 7.68 -25.27
CA TYR A 116 -29.52 8.57 -26.43
C TYR A 116 -28.27 9.45 -26.39
N LEU A 117 -27.94 10.01 -25.23
CA LEU A 117 -26.73 10.81 -25.04
C LEU A 117 -25.45 9.96 -25.09
N GLN A 118 -25.50 8.70 -24.65
CA GLN A 118 -24.40 7.76 -24.81
C GLN A 118 -24.14 7.44 -26.28
N VAL A 119 -25.18 7.20 -27.08
CA VAL A 119 -25.05 7.03 -28.54
C VAL A 119 -24.46 8.29 -29.16
N PHE A 120 -24.94 9.48 -28.78
CA PHE A 120 -24.38 10.75 -29.26
C PHE A 120 -22.88 10.90 -28.96
N ALA A 121 -22.43 10.52 -27.76
CA ALA A 121 -21.02 10.52 -27.39
C ALA A 121 -20.19 9.55 -28.26
N GLU A 122 -20.64 8.30 -28.43
CA GLU A 122 -19.96 7.31 -29.26
C GLU A 122 -19.88 7.71 -30.73
N LEU A 123 -20.96 8.29 -31.28
CA LEU A 123 -20.95 8.83 -32.64
C LEU A 123 -19.93 9.96 -32.76
N THR A 124 -19.89 10.88 -31.80
CA THR A 124 -18.87 11.94 -31.74
C THR A 124 -17.46 11.35 -31.70
N ASP A 125 -17.31 10.19 -31.05
CA ASP A 125 -16.02 9.53 -30.96
C ASP A 125 -15.50 8.98 -32.29
N LEU A 126 -16.39 8.32 -33.03
CA LEU A 126 -16.12 7.73 -34.34
C LEU A 126 -15.74 8.76 -35.42
N HIS A 127 -16.40 9.92 -35.46
CA HIS A 127 -16.29 10.88 -36.56
C HIS A 127 -14.94 11.61 -36.68
N VAL A 128 -14.11 11.56 -35.64
CA VAL A 128 -12.80 12.24 -35.63
C VAL A 128 -11.66 11.31 -36.06
N GLN A 129 -11.90 10.00 -36.14
CA GLN A 129 -10.93 9.05 -36.69
C GLN A 129 -11.02 8.94 -38.23
N GLY A 130 -12.18 9.24 -38.83
CA GLY A 130 -12.39 9.30 -40.28
C GLY A 130 -12.58 10.73 -40.78
N GLY A 131 -11.55 11.31 -41.42
CA GLY A 131 -11.42 12.75 -41.73
C GLY A 131 -12.47 13.44 -42.62
N THR A 132 -13.59 12.79 -42.98
CA THR A 132 -14.63 13.34 -43.87
C THR A 132 -16.02 13.51 -43.22
N GLY A 133 -16.22 13.06 -41.98
CA GLY A 133 -17.54 13.04 -41.31
C GLY A 133 -17.90 14.22 -40.40
N GLY A 134 -16.96 15.09 -40.04
CA GLY A 134 -17.15 16.13 -39.00
C GLY A 134 -18.34 17.08 -39.21
N HIS A 135 -18.82 17.23 -40.44
CA HIS A 135 -19.95 18.09 -40.80
C HIS A 135 -21.32 17.57 -40.31
N LEU A 136 -21.52 16.24 -40.23
CA LEU A 136 -22.81 15.65 -39.86
C LEU A 136 -23.13 15.82 -38.38
N ILE A 137 -22.16 15.61 -37.49
CA ILE A 137 -22.34 15.83 -36.05
C ILE A 137 -22.41 17.33 -35.72
N GLY A 138 -21.66 18.16 -36.44
CA GLY A 138 -21.79 19.62 -36.35
C GLY A 138 -23.22 20.11 -36.63
N ARG A 139 -23.95 19.46 -37.55
CA ARG A 139 -25.37 19.73 -37.84
C ARG A 139 -26.33 19.36 -36.70
N VAL A 140 -25.96 18.46 -35.79
CA VAL A 140 -26.77 18.08 -34.62
C VAL A 140 -26.50 19.00 -33.44
N ILE A 141 -25.23 19.37 -33.22
CA ILE A 141 -24.79 20.15 -32.06
C ILE A 141 -25.52 21.50 -31.99
N ALA A 142 -25.60 22.24 -33.10
CA ALA A 142 -26.21 23.58 -33.08
C ALA A 142 -27.73 23.58 -32.78
N PRO A 143 -28.56 22.73 -33.43
CA PRO A 143 -29.96 22.57 -33.08
C PRO A 143 -30.20 22.06 -31.65
N LEU A 144 -29.44 21.05 -31.21
CA LEU A 144 -29.57 20.48 -29.88
C LEU A 144 -29.27 21.53 -28.79
N LYS A 145 -28.20 22.31 -28.99
CA LYS A 145 -27.83 23.45 -28.14
C LYS A 145 -28.95 24.50 -28.09
N LYS A 146 -29.49 24.92 -29.24
CA LYS A 146 -30.54 25.95 -29.33
C LYS A 146 -31.84 25.51 -28.65
N ALA A 147 -32.27 24.28 -28.89
CA ALA A 147 -33.47 23.71 -28.27
C ALA A 147 -33.30 23.56 -26.75
N SER A 148 -32.15 23.05 -26.29
CA SER A 148 -31.87 22.89 -24.86
C SER A 148 -31.89 24.22 -24.12
N ILE A 149 -31.28 25.27 -24.68
CA ILE A 149 -31.30 26.62 -24.10
C ILE A 149 -32.74 27.17 -24.04
N ARG A 150 -33.56 26.93 -25.08
CA ARG A 150 -34.97 27.36 -25.10
C ARG A 150 -35.77 26.73 -23.97
N HIS A 151 -35.72 25.40 -23.82
CA HIS A 151 -36.45 24.68 -22.76
C HIS A 151 -36.01 25.09 -21.35
N LEU A 152 -34.74 25.43 -21.17
CA LEU A 152 -34.22 25.88 -19.89
C LEU A 152 -34.56 27.36 -19.59
N ARG A 153 -34.90 28.18 -20.59
CA ARG A 153 -35.30 29.59 -20.43
C ARG A 153 -36.80 29.81 -20.23
N ASP A 154 -37.66 28.89 -20.67
CA ASP A 154 -39.14 28.99 -20.51
C ASP A 154 -39.61 28.89 -19.03
N THR A 155 -38.69 29.08 -18.07
CA THR A 155 -38.83 28.88 -16.61
C THR A 155 -39.61 29.95 -15.85
N ASP A 156 -39.95 31.09 -16.47
CA ASP A 156 -40.56 32.22 -15.75
C ASP A 156 -42.06 32.43 -16.09
N SER A 157 -42.70 31.46 -16.74
CA SER A 157 -44.15 31.50 -16.99
C SER A 157 -44.93 31.01 -15.76
N GLU A 158 -46.00 31.72 -15.39
CA GLU A 158 -46.84 31.58 -14.17
C GLU A 158 -47.52 30.20 -13.94
N GLN A 159 -47.22 29.19 -14.75
CA GLN A 159 -47.77 27.85 -14.64
C GLN A 159 -46.82 26.95 -13.82
N GLY A 160 -47.32 26.38 -12.72
CA GLY A 160 -46.56 25.63 -11.70
C GLY A 160 -45.74 24.42 -12.19
N PRO A 161 -45.07 23.69 -11.26
CA PRO A 161 -44.07 22.67 -11.58
C PRO A 161 -44.69 21.36 -12.10
N ALA A 162 -45.16 21.35 -13.34
CA ALA A 162 -45.64 20.13 -14.02
C ALA A 162 -44.48 19.13 -14.21
N LEU A 163 -44.75 17.83 -13.96
CA LEU A 163 -43.73 16.76 -14.03
C LEU A 163 -43.00 16.74 -15.38
N GLY A 164 -43.75 16.76 -16.50
CA GLY A 164 -43.18 16.73 -17.84
C GLY A 164 -42.22 17.88 -18.12
N ARG A 165 -42.49 19.09 -17.60
CA ARG A 165 -41.58 20.24 -17.76
C ARG A 165 -40.28 20.05 -16.97
N GLN A 166 -40.36 19.53 -15.74
CA GLN A 166 -39.15 19.31 -14.95
C GLN A 166 -38.29 18.17 -15.50
N ILE A 167 -38.91 17.11 -16.06
CA ILE A 167 -38.18 16.07 -16.79
C ILE A 167 -37.52 16.64 -18.04
N GLN A 168 -38.24 17.45 -18.83
CA GLN A 168 -37.66 18.09 -20.01
C GLN A 168 -36.49 19.02 -19.68
N ARG A 169 -36.52 19.69 -18.52
CA ARG A 169 -35.38 20.48 -18.01
C ARG A 169 -34.18 19.58 -17.67
N ALA A 170 -34.42 18.43 -17.05
CA ALA A 170 -33.37 17.45 -16.79
C ALA A 170 -32.73 16.95 -18.09
N VAL A 171 -33.55 16.55 -19.07
CA VAL A 171 -33.12 16.12 -20.41
C VAL A 171 -32.32 17.21 -21.13
N SER A 172 -32.82 18.46 -21.11
CA SER A 172 -32.17 19.58 -21.80
C SER A 172 -30.83 19.95 -21.15
N MET A 173 -30.70 19.85 -19.83
CA MET A 173 -29.43 20.07 -19.15
C MET A 173 -28.44 18.94 -19.43
N ALA A 174 -28.88 17.69 -19.41
CA ALA A 174 -28.05 16.53 -19.75
C ALA A 174 -27.55 16.60 -21.21
N ALA A 175 -28.41 17.00 -22.15
CA ALA A 175 -28.04 17.22 -23.54
C ALA A 175 -27.00 18.34 -23.69
N LEU A 176 -27.16 19.45 -22.94
CA LEU A 176 -26.21 20.54 -22.92
C LEU A 176 -24.84 20.11 -22.36
N ALA A 177 -24.84 19.31 -21.30
CA ALA A 177 -23.63 18.74 -20.71
C ALA A 177 -22.90 17.82 -21.70
N ALA A 178 -23.62 16.92 -22.36
CA ALA A 178 -23.06 16.04 -23.39
C ALA A 178 -22.44 16.83 -24.57
N VAL A 179 -23.09 17.92 -24.99
CA VAL A 179 -22.55 18.83 -26.01
C VAL A 179 -21.26 19.52 -25.50
N CYS A 180 -21.25 19.99 -24.25
CA CYS A 180 -20.07 20.60 -23.64
C CYS A 180 -18.89 19.62 -23.57
N GLU A 181 -19.12 18.36 -23.17
CA GLU A 181 -18.07 17.33 -23.12
C GLU A 181 -17.55 16.95 -24.50
N ALA A 182 -18.45 16.76 -25.47
CA ALA A 182 -18.10 16.48 -26.87
C ALA A 182 -17.17 17.57 -27.45
N ILE A 183 -17.52 18.84 -27.19
CA ILE A 183 -16.71 19.98 -27.64
C ILE A 183 -15.39 20.06 -26.87
N ASP A 184 -15.38 19.80 -25.55
CA ASP A 184 -14.16 19.85 -24.73
C ASP A 184 -13.12 18.79 -25.13
N GLN A 185 -13.60 17.59 -25.47
CA GLN A 185 -12.74 16.51 -25.93
C GLN A 185 -12.20 16.77 -27.34
N LYS A 186 -12.95 17.49 -28.20
CA LYS A 186 -12.63 17.66 -29.63
C LYS A 186 -12.89 19.10 -30.12
N PRO A 187 -11.90 20.00 -29.97
CA PRO A 187 -12.03 21.41 -30.35
C PRO A 187 -12.35 21.65 -31.84
N ALA A 188 -12.02 20.71 -32.73
CA ALA A 188 -12.34 20.81 -34.15
C ALA A 188 -13.86 20.92 -34.43
N LEU A 189 -14.72 20.39 -33.55
CA LEU A 189 -16.17 20.49 -33.66
C LEU A 189 -16.68 21.92 -33.47
N GLN A 190 -15.92 22.78 -32.79
CA GLN A 190 -16.26 24.20 -32.58
C GLN A 190 -16.10 25.03 -33.86
N LEU A 191 -15.12 24.70 -34.71
CA LEU A 191 -14.79 25.47 -35.92
C LEU A 191 -15.94 25.48 -36.95
N HIS A 192 -16.80 24.46 -36.89
CA HIS A 192 -17.97 24.31 -37.77
C HIS A 192 -19.29 24.81 -37.15
N SER A 193 -19.30 25.21 -35.86
CA SER A 193 -20.47 25.78 -35.20
C SER A 193 -20.36 27.31 -35.20
N LEU A 194 -21.01 27.97 -36.15
CA LEU A 194 -20.93 29.42 -36.42
C LEU A 194 -21.47 30.36 -35.32
N ASP A 195 -21.83 29.86 -34.12
CA ASP A 195 -22.52 30.65 -33.08
C ASP A 195 -22.05 30.27 -31.66
N THR A 196 -20.94 30.86 -31.18
CA THR A 196 -20.41 30.61 -29.82
C THR A 196 -21.05 31.48 -28.73
N GLY A 197 -21.65 32.62 -29.09
CA GLY A 197 -22.19 33.61 -28.13
C GLY A 197 -23.38 33.17 -27.26
N PRO A 198 -24.43 32.50 -27.78
CA PRO A 198 -25.67 32.27 -27.03
C PRO A 198 -25.54 31.29 -25.86
N LEU A 199 -24.66 30.29 -26.00
CA LEU A 199 -24.44 29.27 -24.98
C LEU A 199 -23.69 29.84 -23.78
N GLU A 200 -22.65 30.63 -24.05
CA GLU A 200 -21.82 31.22 -23.00
C GLU A 200 -22.61 32.24 -22.19
N GLN A 201 -23.41 33.08 -22.85
CA GLN A 201 -24.33 34.01 -22.19
C GLN A 201 -25.41 33.29 -21.36
N PHE A 202 -25.96 32.18 -21.86
CA PHE A 202 -26.96 31.40 -21.12
C PHE A 202 -26.35 30.73 -19.89
N LEU A 203 -25.26 30.00 -20.06
CA LEU A 203 -24.58 29.31 -18.96
C LEU A 203 -24.04 30.29 -17.91
N ALA A 204 -23.67 31.50 -18.33
CA ALA A 204 -23.38 32.63 -17.45
C ALA A 204 -24.56 33.02 -16.54
N SER A 205 -25.77 33.06 -17.09
CA SER A 205 -26.98 33.44 -16.35
C SER A 205 -27.54 32.34 -15.44
N LEU A 206 -26.96 31.13 -15.47
CA LEU A 206 -27.48 29.97 -14.76
C LEU A 206 -27.26 30.10 -13.23
N GLN A 207 -28.33 29.95 -12.45
CA GLN A 207 -28.22 29.82 -10.99
C GLN A 207 -27.80 28.39 -10.62
N LEU A 208 -26.52 28.21 -10.30
CA LEU A 208 -25.89 26.91 -10.02
C LEU A 208 -26.41 26.24 -8.73
N ASP A 209 -27.05 26.99 -7.84
CA ASP A 209 -27.58 26.51 -6.56
C ASP A 209 -29.03 26.02 -6.64
N ARG A 210 -29.73 26.24 -7.76
CA ARG A 210 -31.16 26.00 -7.87
C ARG A 210 -31.44 24.55 -8.28
N MET A 211 -31.92 23.75 -7.33
CA MET A 211 -32.40 22.38 -7.59
C MET A 211 -33.68 22.37 -8.45
N LEU A 212 -33.91 21.24 -9.13
CA LEU A 212 -35.20 20.96 -9.77
C LEU A 212 -36.32 20.96 -8.70
N GLN A 213 -37.41 21.68 -8.99
CA GLN A 213 -38.56 21.76 -8.09
C GLN A 213 -39.31 20.42 -8.12
N LYS A 214 -39.67 19.89 -6.94
CA LYS A 214 -40.47 18.68 -6.84
C LYS A 214 -41.89 18.96 -7.40
N PRO A 215 -42.38 18.17 -8.37
CA PRO A 215 -43.71 18.36 -8.94
C PRO A 215 -44.82 18.09 -7.91
N HIS A 216 -45.98 18.74 -8.08
CA HIS A 216 -47.14 18.58 -7.17
C HIS A 216 -47.78 17.18 -7.30
N PRO A 217 -48.29 16.59 -6.20
CA PRO A 217 -48.86 15.24 -6.19
C PRO A 217 -50.25 15.10 -6.85
N GLU A 218 -50.91 16.17 -7.29
CA GLU A 218 -52.34 16.13 -7.66
C GLU A 218 -52.67 15.58 -9.06
N GLU A 219 -51.69 15.24 -9.91
CA GLU A 219 -51.94 14.65 -11.24
C GLU A 219 -51.85 13.11 -11.27
N GLN A 220 -51.84 12.43 -10.12
CA GLN A 220 -51.90 10.96 -10.05
C GLN A 220 -53.33 10.47 -9.76
N SER A 221 -54.24 10.62 -10.73
CA SER A 221 -55.51 9.90 -10.72
C SER A 221 -55.60 8.95 -11.91
N SER A 222 -55.13 7.73 -11.70
CA SER A 222 -55.71 6.45 -12.12
C SER A 222 -54.61 5.39 -12.30
N PHE A 223 -54.85 4.23 -11.68
CA PHE A 223 -54.06 2.99 -11.67
C PHE A 223 -52.85 2.92 -10.72
N LEU A 224 -53.16 2.41 -9.51
CA LEU A 224 -52.39 1.47 -8.68
C LEU A 224 -50.90 1.27 -9.07
N GLU A 225 -50.03 2.23 -8.72
CA GLU A 225 -48.58 2.01 -8.57
C GLU A 225 -47.92 3.11 -7.71
N GLU A 226 -48.58 3.52 -6.62
CA GLU A 226 -48.02 4.43 -5.63
C GLU A 226 -47.05 3.70 -4.68
N SER A 227 -45.85 3.38 -5.17
CA SER A 227 -44.69 3.16 -4.29
C SER A 227 -43.33 3.47 -4.92
N SER A 228 -43.25 3.78 -6.22
CA SER A 228 -41.97 3.92 -6.95
C SER A 228 -41.62 5.35 -7.42
N SER A 229 -42.61 6.24 -7.61
CA SER A 229 -42.38 7.57 -8.22
C SER A 229 -41.60 8.55 -7.33
N SER A 230 -41.75 8.45 -6.00
CA SER A 230 -41.10 9.35 -5.04
C SER A 230 -39.66 8.95 -4.70
N GLN A 231 -39.27 7.69 -4.85
CA GLN A 231 -37.92 7.19 -4.58
C GLN A 231 -36.87 7.62 -5.65
N GLY A 232 -37.30 8.13 -6.80
CA GLY A 232 -36.43 8.51 -7.92
C GLY A 232 -36.01 9.98 -7.97
N TRP A 233 -36.82 10.91 -7.45
CA TRP A 233 -36.64 12.35 -7.70
C TRP A 233 -35.30 12.90 -7.21
N GLY A 234 -34.80 12.42 -6.07
CA GLY A 234 -33.48 12.80 -5.56
C GLY A 234 -32.33 12.46 -6.52
N LYS A 235 -32.43 11.33 -7.24
CA LYS A 235 -31.46 10.94 -8.27
C LYS A 235 -31.55 11.87 -9.49
N VAL A 236 -32.75 12.28 -9.87
CA VAL A 236 -32.99 13.22 -10.99
C VAL A 236 -32.42 14.60 -10.66
N ALA A 237 -32.73 15.13 -9.47
CA ALA A 237 -32.19 16.40 -9.00
C ALA A 237 -30.66 16.38 -8.90
N ALA A 238 -30.08 15.30 -8.39
CA ALA A 238 -28.63 15.13 -8.33
C ALA A 238 -27.99 15.07 -9.73
N GLN A 239 -28.58 14.36 -10.69
CA GLN A 239 -28.10 14.31 -12.06
C GLN A 239 -28.15 15.70 -12.71
N TYR A 240 -29.23 16.45 -12.50
CA TYR A 240 -29.36 17.81 -13.00
C TYR A 240 -28.24 18.72 -12.47
N ILE A 241 -27.98 18.68 -11.16
CA ILE A 241 -26.86 19.44 -10.56
C ILE A 241 -25.54 19.00 -11.20
N HIS A 242 -25.29 17.70 -11.31
CA HIS A 242 -24.08 17.18 -11.96
C HIS A 242 -23.88 17.76 -13.37
N ASP A 243 -24.92 17.74 -14.20
CA ASP A 243 -24.89 18.25 -15.57
C ASP A 243 -24.64 19.78 -15.61
N GLN A 244 -25.19 20.55 -14.66
CA GLN A 244 -24.87 21.98 -14.51
C GLN A 244 -23.37 22.20 -14.27
N TRP A 245 -22.75 21.39 -13.42
CA TRP A 245 -21.32 21.47 -13.11
C TRP A 245 -20.43 21.01 -14.27
N VAL A 246 -20.90 20.08 -15.11
CA VAL A 246 -20.22 19.70 -16.37
C VAL A 246 -20.17 20.91 -17.32
N CYS A 247 -21.31 21.56 -17.56
CA CYS A 247 -21.36 22.77 -18.40
C CYS A 247 -20.48 23.91 -17.83
N LEU A 248 -20.47 24.09 -16.51
CA LEU A 248 -19.64 25.09 -15.86
C LEU A 248 -18.14 24.78 -15.99
N SER A 249 -17.75 23.51 -15.80
CA SER A 249 -16.36 23.08 -15.98
C SER A 249 -15.86 23.39 -17.39
N PHE A 250 -16.70 23.17 -18.40
CA PHE A 250 -16.40 23.53 -19.78
C PHE A 250 -16.18 25.04 -19.94
N LEU A 251 -17.09 25.88 -19.43
CA LEU A 251 -16.94 27.33 -19.48
C LEU A 251 -15.68 27.83 -18.78
N LEU A 252 -15.44 27.37 -17.54
CA LEU A 252 -14.28 27.79 -16.76
C LEU A 252 -12.99 27.40 -17.45
N LYS A 253 -12.92 26.22 -18.07
CA LYS A 253 -11.75 25.78 -18.83
C LYS A 253 -11.52 26.64 -20.07
N LYS A 254 -12.58 27.04 -20.79
CA LYS A 254 -12.49 27.91 -21.96
C LYS A 254 -12.02 29.33 -21.61
N HIS A 255 -12.52 29.88 -20.51
CA HIS A 255 -12.31 31.29 -20.12
C HIS A 255 -11.35 31.47 -18.93
N HIS A 256 -10.55 30.45 -18.58
CA HIS A 256 -9.67 30.49 -17.41
C HIS A 256 -8.61 31.60 -17.47
N THR A 257 -8.30 32.16 -18.64
CA THR A 257 -7.38 33.30 -18.80
C THR A 257 -8.02 34.65 -18.46
N LEU A 258 -9.35 34.73 -18.42
CA LEU A 258 -10.13 35.97 -18.26
C LEU A 258 -10.76 36.14 -16.86
N VAL A 259 -10.55 35.20 -15.92
CA VAL A 259 -11.09 35.34 -14.56
C VAL A 259 -10.24 36.36 -13.78
N PRO A 260 -10.81 37.49 -13.34
CA PRO A 260 -10.05 38.55 -12.68
C PRO A 260 -9.58 38.09 -11.29
N ALA A 261 -8.36 38.50 -10.92
CA ALA A 261 -7.74 38.21 -9.62
C ALA A 261 -8.19 39.20 -8.51
N SER A 262 -8.91 40.27 -8.87
CA SER A 262 -9.43 41.32 -8.00
C SER A 262 -10.69 41.94 -8.63
N GLU A 263 -11.61 42.50 -7.84
CA GLU A 263 -12.89 43.09 -8.29
C GLU A 263 -12.74 44.43 -9.09
N GLY A 264 -11.66 44.63 -9.84
CA GLY A 264 -11.38 45.87 -10.58
C GLY A 264 -11.28 45.68 -12.10
N GLU A 265 -12.16 46.38 -12.83
CA GLU A 265 -12.25 46.68 -14.27
C GLU A 265 -12.13 45.54 -15.32
N LEU A 266 -13.19 45.40 -16.15
CA LEU A 266 -13.55 44.20 -16.93
C LEU A 266 -13.46 44.40 -18.46
N PRO A 267 -12.81 43.50 -19.22
CA PRO A 267 -13.10 43.27 -20.64
C PRO A 267 -14.32 42.34 -20.81
N GLU A 268 -15.16 42.59 -21.81
CA GLU A 268 -16.27 41.71 -22.22
C GLU A 268 -15.75 40.41 -22.88
N PRO A 269 -16.43 39.24 -22.70
CA PRO A 269 -17.80 39.05 -22.23
C PRO A 269 -17.96 38.78 -20.72
N ARG A 270 -19.10 39.23 -20.19
CA ARG A 270 -19.51 39.17 -18.78
C ARG A 270 -20.03 37.78 -18.39
N LEU A 271 -19.20 36.97 -17.74
CA LEU A 271 -19.59 35.65 -17.20
C LEU A 271 -19.75 35.71 -15.66
N PRO A 272 -20.95 35.62 -15.06
CA PRO A 272 -21.19 35.70 -13.61
C PRO A 272 -20.43 34.68 -12.74
N ALA A 273 -20.27 33.44 -13.20
CA ALA A 273 -19.48 32.44 -12.49
C ALA A 273 -17.97 32.76 -12.45
N VAL A 274 -17.53 33.62 -13.38
CA VAL A 274 -16.18 34.18 -13.49
C VAL A 274 -16.07 35.52 -12.74
N GLN A 275 -17.17 36.27 -12.62
CA GLN A 275 -17.21 37.57 -11.92
C GLN A 275 -17.31 37.44 -10.40
N ARG A 276 -17.92 36.37 -9.87
CA ARG A 276 -18.03 36.11 -8.43
C ARG A 276 -17.43 34.75 -8.05
N PRO A 277 -16.12 34.54 -8.26
CA PRO A 277 -15.48 33.24 -8.07
C PRO A 277 -15.67 32.69 -6.65
N ALA A 278 -15.72 33.54 -5.61
CA ALA A 278 -15.96 33.12 -4.23
C ALA A 278 -17.36 32.51 -4.02
N ARG A 279 -18.41 33.11 -4.61
CA ARG A 279 -19.77 32.55 -4.55
C ARG A 279 -19.87 31.25 -5.34
N THR A 280 -19.23 31.18 -6.51
CA THR A 280 -19.16 29.94 -7.29
C THR A 280 -18.46 28.82 -6.51
N LEU A 281 -17.42 29.14 -5.73
CA LEU A 281 -16.75 28.16 -4.87
C LEU A 281 -17.65 27.71 -3.71
N GLN A 282 -18.42 28.60 -3.10
CA GLN A 282 -19.42 28.25 -2.08
C GLN A 282 -20.52 27.35 -2.64
N ALA A 283 -21.02 27.65 -3.84
CA ALA A 283 -21.94 26.78 -4.57
C ALA A 283 -21.35 25.39 -4.81
N ALA A 284 -20.05 25.31 -5.11
CA ALA A 284 -19.35 24.04 -5.29
C ALA A 284 -19.31 23.23 -3.98
N VAL A 285 -19.06 23.90 -2.85
CA VAL A 285 -19.09 23.27 -1.52
C VAL A 285 -20.49 22.73 -1.20
N ALA A 286 -21.54 23.51 -1.48
CA ALA A 286 -22.92 23.07 -1.31
C ALA A 286 -23.27 21.88 -2.22
N ALA A 287 -22.81 21.89 -3.48
CA ALA A 287 -23.03 20.80 -4.42
C ALA A 287 -22.39 19.48 -3.97
N LEU A 288 -21.17 19.52 -3.40
CA LEU A 288 -20.53 18.33 -2.83
C LEU A 288 -21.31 17.70 -1.67
N ALA A 289 -22.09 18.49 -0.93
CA ALA A 289 -22.91 17.99 0.18
C ALA A 289 -24.16 17.24 -0.30
N VAL A 290 -24.64 17.52 -1.52
CA VAL A 290 -25.89 16.97 -2.07
C VAL A 290 -25.65 15.85 -3.07
N LEU A 291 -24.58 15.96 -3.87
CA LEU A 291 -24.33 15.02 -4.95
C LEU A 291 -23.95 13.63 -4.42
N PRO A 292 -24.46 12.56 -5.05
CA PRO A 292 -23.98 11.22 -4.78
C PRO A 292 -22.51 11.13 -5.19
N SER A 293 -21.80 10.26 -4.50
CA SER A 293 -20.35 10.21 -4.51
C SER A 293 -19.73 9.89 -5.89
N VAL A 294 -20.52 9.35 -6.83
CA VAL A 294 -20.13 9.07 -8.22
C VAL A 294 -20.18 10.29 -9.15
N SER A 295 -20.86 11.35 -8.74
CA SER A 295 -21.18 12.52 -9.59
C SER A 295 -20.36 13.77 -9.25
N VAL A 296 -19.38 13.66 -8.35
CA VAL A 296 -18.65 14.81 -7.78
C VAL A 296 -17.49 15.30 -8.64
N LEU A 297 -17.07 14.52 -9.63
CA LEU A 297 -15.87 14.79 -10.43
C LEU A 297 -15.88 16.15 -11.17
N PRO A 298 -16.99 16.59 -11.83
CA PRO A 298 -17.04 17.90 -12.46
C PRO A 298 -16.89 19.06 -11.46
N VAL A 299 -17.44 18.91 -10.25
CA VAL A 299 -17.32 19.92 -9.18
C VAL A 299 -15.86 20.09 -8.77
N LEU A 300 -15.13 18.98 -8.55
CA LEU A 300 -13.70 19.01 -8.23
C LEU A 300 -12.87 19.67 -9.35
N ARG A 301 -13.22 19.42 -10.62
CA ARG A 301 -12.56 20.07 -11.77
C ARG A 301 -12.78 21.59 -11.77
N CYS A 302 -13.98 22.07 -11.43
CA CYS A 302 -14.27 23.49 -11.28
C CYS A 302 -13.48 24.10 -10.11
N MET A 303 -13.49 23.45 -8.94
CA MET A 303 -12.75 23.92 -7.75
C MET A 303 -11.25 24.11 -8.05
N ARG A 304 -10.65 23.18 -8.80
CA ARG A 304 -9.25 23.27 -9.25
C ARG A 304 -8.95 24.56 -10.03
N LEU A 305 -9.89 25.07 -10.83
CA LEU A 305 -9.70 26.29 -11.62
C LEU A 305 -9.94 27.57 -10.81
N LEU A 306 -10.78 27.50 -9.77
CA LEU A 306 -11.20 28.66 -8.96
C LEU A 306 -10.23 28.95 -7.81
N VAL A 307 -9.82 27.91 -7.05
CA VAL A 307 -9.05 28.09 -5.81
C VAL A 307 -7.69 28.78 -6.00
N PRO A 308 -6.87 28.46 -7.03
CA PRO A 308 -5.60 29.17 -7.24
C PRO A 308 -5.75 30.70 -7.34
N LYS A 309 -6.93 31.20 -7.74
CA LYS A 309 -7.22 32.63 -7.92
C LYS A 309 -7.78 33.29 -6.66
N LEU A 310 -8.46 32.50 -5.82
CA LEU A 310 -9.11 32.97 -4.59
C LEU A 310 -8.24 32.82 -3.35
N LEU A 311 -7.22 31.97 -3.37
CA LEU A 311 -6.48 31.61 -2.17
C LEU A 311 -5.85 32.80 -1.45
N ALA A 312 -5.42 33.82 -2.20
CA ALA A 312 -4.83 35.03 -1.63
C ALA A 312 -5.87 36.04 -1.12
N SER A 313 -7.09 36.06 -1.66
CA SER A 313 -8.13 37.06 -1.36
C SER A 313 -9.25 36.53 -0.46
N SER A 314 -9.48 35.22 -0.42
CA SER A 314 -10.58 34.58 0.30
C SER A 314 -10.16 33.19 0.82
N GLU A 315 -9.16 33.18 1.70
CA GLU A 315 -8.54 31.94 2.22
C GLU A 315 -9.55 31.02 2.94
N SER A 316 -10.48 31.57 3.73
CA SER A 316 -11.47 30.80 4.49
C SER A 316 -12.37 29.92 3.61
N VAL A 317 -12.87 30.47 2.50
CA VAL A 317 -13.72 29.74 1.55
C VAL A 317 -12.93 28.61 0.86
N CYS A 318 -11.65 28.83 0.57
CA CYS A 318 -10.78 27.79 0.02
C CYS A 318 -10.53 26.65 1.02
N VAL A 319 -10.34 26.97 2.31
CA VAL A 319 -10.20 25.97 3.38
C VAL A 319 -11.46 25.13 3.52
N GLU A 320 -12.65 25.75 3.51
CA GLU A 320 -13.93 25.04 3.50
C GLU A 320 -14.07 24.11 2.28
N ALA A 321 -13.62 24.56 1.10
CA ALA A 321 -13.60 23.75 -0.11
C ALA A 321 -12.66 22.55 0.00
N PHE A 322 -11.46 22.72 0.57
CA PHE A 322 -10.54 21.61 0.83
C PHE A 322 -11.17 20.55 1.75
N ASP A 323 -11.82 20.99 2.82
CA ASP A 323 -12.48 20.10 3.78
C ASP A 323 -13.67 19.35 3.17
N ALA A 324 -14.54 20.05 2.46
CA ALA A 324 -15.69 19.44 1.80
C ALA A 324 -15.26 18.41 0.74
N ALA A 325 -14.26 18.75 -0.07
CA ALA A 325 -13.70 17.85 -1.07
C ALA A 325 -13.04 16.62 -0.42
N TRP A 326 -12.27 16.80 0.65
CA TRP A 326 -11.64 15.69 1.36
C TRP A 326 -12.66 14.76 2.01
N ARG A 327 -13.68 15.29 2.70
CA ARG A 327 -14.77 14.50 3.30
C ARG A 327 -15.50 13.65 2.24
N THR A 328 -15.72 14.23 1.07
CA THR A 328 -16.37 13.55 -0.05
C THR A 328 -15.49 12.42 -0.61
N VAL A 329 -14.21 12.68 -0.87
CA VAL A 329 -13.31 11.66 -1.48
C VAL A 329 -12.93 10.57 -0.50
N SER A 330 -12.73 10.90 0.78
CA SER A 330 -12.34 9.93 1.81
C SER A 330 -13.44 8.91 2.13
N SER A 331 -14.71 9.31 2.05
CA SER A 331 -15.89 8.47 2.30
C SER A 331 -16.21 7.50 1.15
N LEU A 332 -15.59 7.66 -0.02
CA LEU A 332 -15.79 6.75 -1.16
C LEU A 332 -15.31 5.32 -0.86
N SER A 333 -16.10 4.34 -1.28
CA SER A 333 -15.71 2.93 -1.33
C SER A 333 -14.57 2.73 -2.32
N ASN A 334 -13.71 1.74 -2.09
CA ASN A 334 -12.50 1.50 -2.90
C ASN A 334 -12.79 0.87 -4.28
N THR A 335 -13.92 1.20 -4.91
CA THR A 335 -14.25 0.74 -6.26
C THR A 335 -13.41 1.47 -7.30
N GLN A 336 -12.82 0.72 -8.23
CA GLN A 336 -11.88 1.28 -9.21
C GLN A 336 -12.47 2.43 -10.05
N LEU A 337 -13.77 2.37 -10.32
CA LEU A 337 -14.49 3.29 -11.21
C LEU A 337 -14.74 4.67 -10.61
N THR A 338 -14.73 4.81 -9.28
CA THR A 338 -15.23 6.02 -8.61
C THR A 338 -14.17 6.66 -7.71
N PHE A 339 -13.45 5.86 -6.93
CA PHE A 339 -12.47 6.36 -5.96
C PHE A 339 -11.25 6.98 -6.63
N TRP A 340 -10.60 6.27 -7.56
CA TRP A 340 -9.33 6.71 -8.15
C TRP A 340 -9.47 7.96 -9.03
N PRO A 341 -10.49 8.10 -9.89
CA PRO A 341 -10.69 9.34 -10.65
C PRO A 341 -10.92 10.56 -9.73
N SER A 342 -11.76 10.40 -8.69
CA SER A 342 -12.04 11.46 -7.73
C SER A 342 -10.83 11.82 -6.88
N LEU A 343 -10.06 10.81 -6.43
CA LEU A 343 -8.80 11.03 -5.71
C LEU A 343 -7.79 11.78 -6.58
N LYS A 344 -7.63 11.40 -7.85
CA LYS A 344 -6.73 12.08 -8.78
C LYS A 344 -7.15 13.54 -8.99
N ALA A 345 -8.44 13.81 -9.17
CA ALA A 345 -8.97 15.16 -9.30
C ALA A 345 -8.77 15.99 -8.02
N PHE A 346 -8.95 15.38 -6.85
CA PHE A 346 -8.70 16.02 -5.56
C PHE A 346 -7.22 16.36 -5.35
N VAL A 347 -6.31 15.44 -5.68
CA VAL A 347 -4.86 15.70 -5.63
C VAL A 347 -4.50 16.84 -6.59
N GLN A 348 -5.00 16.82 -7.82
CA GLN A 348 -4.81 17.88 -8.80
C GLN A 348 -5.43 19.23 -8.38
N PHE A 349 -6.34 19.22 -7.41
CA PHE A 349 -7.01 20.40 -6.88
C PHE A 349 -6.23 20.99 -5.70
N VAL A 350 -6.04 20.21 -4.63
CA VAL A 350 -5.45 20.70 -3.36
C VAL A 350 -3.92 20.83 -3.46
N PHE A 351 -3.28 19.96 -4.24
CA PHE A 351 -1.82 19.93 -4.41
C PHE A 351 -1.38 20.51 -5.76
N ASP A 352 -2.18 21.40 -6.34
CA ASP A 352 -1.78 22.20 -7.50
C ASP A 352 -0.60 23.11 -7.15
N THR A 353 0.37 23.24 -8.05
CA THR A 353 1.61 24.01 -7.80
C THR A 353 1.32 25.45 -7.38
N LYS A 354 0.32 26.12 -7.98
CA LYS A 354 -0.02 27.51 -7.62
C LYS A 354 -0.62 27.58 -6.22
N VAL A 355 -1.48 26.62 -5.87
CA VAL A 355 -2.08 26.51 -4.53
C VAL A 355 -0.99 26.31 -3.48
N LEU A 356 -0.10 25.35 -3.70
CA LEU A 356 1.00 25.06 -2.78
C LEU A 356 1.92 26.27 -2.60
N THR A 357 2.32 26.92 -3.70
CA THR A 357 3.21 28.10 -3.66
C THR A 357 2.56 29.30 -2.96
N ILE A 358 1.28 29.60 -3.25
CA ILE A 358 0.56 30.70 -2.60
C ILE A 358 0.38 30.41 -1.11
N ALA A 359 -0.08 29.20 -0.74
CA ALA A 359 -0.26 28.80 0.65
C ALA A 359 1.07 28.85 1.43
N ALA A 360 2.16 28.35 0.85
CA ALA A 360 3.49 28.40 1.45
C ALA A 360 4.02 29.82 1.66
N LYS A 361 3.67 30.75 0.76
CA LYS A 361 4.04 32.17 0.89
C LYS A 361 3.24 32.88 1.98
N ILE A 362 1.94 32.60 2.10
CA ILE A 362 1.05 33.22 3.09
C ILE A 362 1.26 32.62 4.48
N LYS A 363 1.51 31.31 4.57
CA LYS A 363 1.55 30.53 5.83
C LYS A 363 0.30 30.70 6.71
N GLY A 364 -0.85 30.91 6.09
CA GLY A 364 -2.16 31.07 6.73
C GLY A 364 -2.88 29.76 7.00
N GLN A 365 -4.21 29.81 7.16
CA GLN A 365 -5.04 28.64 7.47
C GLN A 365 -4.95 27.55 6.39
N ALA A 366 -4.86 27.92 5.12
CA ALA A 366 -4.75 26.98 4.01
C ALA A 366 -3.46 26.16 4.06
N TYR A 367 -2.34 26.78 4.47
CA TYR A 367 -1.04 26.09 4.60
C TYR A 367 -1.11 24.94 5.60
N PHE A 368 -1.61 25.21 6.80
CA PHE A 368 -1.80 24.18 7.83
C PHE A 368 -2.84 23.15 7.40
N LYS A 369 -3.88 23.57 6.69
CA LYS A 369 -4.91 22.65 6.22
C LYS A 369 -4.41 21.66 5.17
N ILE A 370 -3.61 22.12 4.22
CA ILE A 370 -2.98 21.26 3.22
C ILE A 370 -2.06 20.24 3.91
N LYS A 371 -1.29 20.67 4.92
CA LYS A 371 -0.48 19.76 5.74
C LYS A 371 -1.34 18.74 6.50
N GLU A 372 -2.45 19.15 7.10
CA GLU A 372 -3.38 18.24 7.78
C GLU A 372 -3.92 17.16 6.82
N ILE A 373 -4.37 17.57 5.62
CA ILE A 373 -4.85 16.66 4.57
C ILE A 373 -3.74 15.72 4.11
N MET A 374 -2.52 16.22 3.92
CA MET A 374 -1.35 15.40 3.58
C MET A 374 -1.14 14.27 4.61
N HIS A 375 -1.14 14.58 5.91
CA HIS A 375 -1.00 13.57 6.97
C HIS A 375 -2.15 12.55 6.92
N LYS A 376 -3.40 13.00 6.76
CA LYS A 376 -4.56 12.11 6.61
C LYS A 376 -4.48 11.20 5.39
N MET A 377 -3.92 11.69 4.27
CA MET A 377 -3.71 10.90 3.06
C MET A 377 -2.63 9.84 3.26
N ILE A 378 -1.54 10.17 3.96
CA ILE A 378 -0.47 9.23 4.31
C ILE A 378 -1.02 8.15 5.25
N GLU A 379 -1.79 8.51 6.27
CA GLU A 379 -2.45 7.55 7.16
C GLU A 379 -3.43 6.65 6.39
N MET A 380 -4.27 7.23 5.52
CA MET A 380 -5.18 6.45 4.66
C MET A 380 -4.43 5.49 3.74
N SER A 381 -3.21 5.82 3.31
CA SER A 381 -2.41 4.94 2.46
C SER A 381 -1.98 3.65 3.16
N ALA A 382 -1.94 3.63 4.50
CA ALA A 382 -1.74 2.41 5.26
C ALA A 382 -2.88 1.40 5.00
N VAL A 383 -4.11 1.90 4.85
CA VAL A 383 -5.33 1.08 4.61
C VAL A 383 -5.60 0.87 3.12
N LYS A 384 -5.51 1.93 2.29
CA LYS A 384 -5.82 1.92 0.85
C LYS A 384 -4.52 2.09 0.03
N SER A 385 -3.99 1.00 -0.52
CA SER A 385 -2.73 1.04 -1.32
C SER A 385 -2.89 1.87 -2.58
N GLY A 386 -1.88 2.69 -2.88
CA GLY A 386 -1.84 3.55 -4.06
C GLY A 386 -2.37 4.96 -3.83
N VAL A 387 -2.98 5.25 -2.67
CA VAL A 387 -3.38 6.64 -2.31
C VAL A 387 -2.16 7.53 -2.28
N PHE A 388 -1.12 7.13 -1.55
CA PHE A 388 0.11 7.92 -1.49
C PHE A 388 0.85 7.94 -2.82
N ASN A 389 0.82 6.86 -3.61
CA ASN A 389 1.35 6.84 -4.98
C ASN A 389 0.75 7.97 -5.83
N THR A 390 -0.58 8.11 -5.81
CA THR A 390 -1.28 9.17 -6.55
C THR A 390 -0.83 10.57 -6.15
N LEU A 391 -0.62 10.78 -4.84
CA LEU A 391 -0.18 12.05 -4.28
C LEU A 391 1.28 12.36 -4.63
N ILE A 392 2.22 11.47 -4.27
CA ILE A 392 3.65 11.69 -4.48
C ILE A 392 3.99 11.83 -5.96
N THR A 393 3.40 11.00 -6.84
CA THR A 393 3.63 11.09 -8.28
C THR A 393 3.19 12.44 -8.84
N HIS A 394 2.02 12.93 -8.43
CA HIS A 394 1.58 14.27 -8.83
C HIS A 394 2.55 15.34 -8.35
N CYS A 395 2.88 15.38 -7.06
CA CYS A 395 3.75 16.41 -6.49
C CYS A 395 5.13 16.42 -7.15
N CYS A 396 5.77 15.25 -7.27
CA CYS A 396 7.08 15.14 -7.91
C CYS A 396 7.07 15.52 -9.39
N GLN A 397 6.02 15.17 -10.15
CA GLN A 397 5.86 15.66 -11.54
C GLN A 397 5.75 17.18 -11.58
N SER A 398 4.90 17.74 -10.72
CA SER A 398 4.66 19.19 -10.65
C SER A 398 5.90 19.98 -10.24
N TRP A 399 6.78 19.41 -9.39
CA TRP A 399 8.03 20.05 -8.97
C TRP A 399 9.16 19.95 -9.99
N VAL A 400 9.14 18.95 -10.87
CA VAL A 400 10.18 18.72 -11.89
C VAL A 400 9.98 19.57 -13.14
N VAL A 401 8.73 19.80 -13.55
CA VAL A 401 8.43 20.54 -14.79
C VAL A 401 8.74 22.03 -14.58
N PRO A 402 9.62 22.66 -15.39
CA PRO A 402 9.79 24.10 -15.37
C PRO A 402 8.47 24.75 -15.76
N ALA A 403 7.94 25.68 -14.95
CA ALA A 403 6.76 26.44 -15.34
C ALA A 403 7.04 27.11 -16.70
N SER A 404 6.20 26.85 -17.69
CA SER A 404 6.32 27.36 -19.07
C SER A 404 6.36 28.90 -19.16
N ASN A 405 6.13 29.59 -18.04
CA ASN A 405 6.29 31.03 -17.90
C ASN A 405 7.36 31.33 -16.83
N GLY A 406 8.64 31.32 -17.22
CA GLY A 406 9.77 32.12 -16.69
C GLY A 406 9.95 32.37 -15.19
N SER A 407 9.21 31.71 -14.31
CA SER A 407 9.21 31.94 -12.87
C SER A 407 10.00 30.82 -12.20
N GLN A 408 11.13 31.20 -11.60
CA GLN A 408 11.81 30.42 -10.58
C GLN A 408 10.80 30.13 -9.45
N GLY A 409 10.07 29.02 -9.52
CA GLY A 409 8.97 28.79 -8.59
C GLY A 409 8.41 27.38 -8.54
N SER A 410 9.18 26.35 -8.91
CA SER A 410 8.71 24.96 -8.78
C SER A 410 9.16 24.30 -7.46
N LEU A 411 10.43 24.48 -7.05
CA LEU A 411 10.95 23.83 -5.83
C LEU A 411 10.60 24.56 -4.51
N SER A 412 10.28 25.86 -4.52
CA SER A 412 9.93 26.59 -3.29
C SER A 412 8.72 25.98 -2.55
N SER A 413 7.77 25.42 -3.31
CA SER A 413 6.69 24.63 -2.74
C SER A 413 7.19 23.29 -2.17
N ALA A 414 8.10 22.60 -2.85
CA ALA A 414 8.71 21.36 -2.35
C ALA A 414 9.46 21.58 -1.03
N GLU A 415 10.19 22.69 -0.85
CA GLU A 415 10.84 23.05 0.42
C GLU A 415 9.83 23.18 1.57
N SER A 416 8.68 23.79 1.30
CA SER A 416 7.65 24.04 2.32
C SER A 416 6.82 22.79 2.69
N TYR A 417 6.79 21.79 1.80
CA TYR A 417 6.08 20.52 1.97
C TYR A 417 7.02 19.30 1.87
N GLY A 418 8.31 19.48 2.19
CA GLY A 418 9.35 18.45 2.04
C GLY A 418 9.14 17.20 2.92
N GLU A 419 8.33 17.31 3.96
CA GLU A 419 7.83 16.18 4.76
C GLU A 419 7.21 15.08 3.88
N LEU A 420 6.56 15.46 2.77
CA LEU A 420 5.96 14.53 1.81
C LEU A 420 7.02 13.64 1.14
N VAL A 421 8.17 14.22 0.77
CA VAL A 421 9.29 13.48 0.19
C VAL A 421 9.99 12.63 1.25
N LEU A 422 10.14 13.14 2.48
CA LEU A 422 10.70 12.39 3.62
C LEU A 422 9.88 11.13 3.93
N GLU A 423 8.55 11.25 3.99
CA GLU A 423 7.66 10.11 4.21
C GLU A 423 7.68 9.17 3.00
N ALA A 424 7.73 9.68 1.77
CA ALA A 424 7.82 8.83 0.58
C ALA A 424 9.12 8.01 0.53
N CYS A 425 10.26 8.61 0.94
CA CYS A 425 11.56 7.95 1.04
C CYS A 425 11.54 6.77 2.02
N THR A 426 10.81 6.92 3.13
CA THR A 426 10.75 5.92 4.21
C THR A 426 9.50 5.03 4.14
N PHE A 427 8.67 5.19 3.12
CA PHE A 427 7.37 4.54 2.99
C PHE A 427 7.45 3.02 2.80
N GLY A 428 6.47 2.32 3.38
CA GLY A 428 6.20 0.90 3.20
C GLY A 428 5.62 0.26 4.46
N THR A 429 4.53 -0.49 4.30
CA THR A 429 3.77 -1.12 5.39
C THR A 429 4.24 -2.55 5.69
N VAL A 430 4.28 -2.99 6.95
CA VAL A 430 4.74 -4.34 7.35
C VAL A 430 3.69 -5.43 7.11
N PHE A 431 2.41 -5.06 7.05
CA PHE A 431 1.31 -6.01 7.09
C PHE A 431 0.30 -5.78 5.97
N ARG A 432 0.30 -6.66 4.97
CA ARG A 432 -0.88 -6.92 4.13
C ARG A 432 -1.02 -8.42 3.85
N ARG A 433 -2.09 -9.03 4.37
CA ARG A 433 -2.44 -10.45 4.18
C ARG A 433 -3.09 -10.75 2.82
N ASP A 434 -3.44 -9.73 2.03
CA ASP A 434 -4.16 -9.91 0.77
C ASP A 434 -3.23 -9.88 -0.45
N GLN A 435 -2.93 -11.06 -0.97
CA GLN A 435 -2.05 -11.28 -2.13
C GLN A 435 -2.63 -10.79 -3.47
N SER A 436 -3.90 -10.34 -3.51
CA SER A 436 -4.61 -10.07 -4.77
C SER A 436 -4.55 -8.63 -5.27
N THR A 437 -4.14 -7.65 -4.46
CA THR A 437 -4.06 -6.23 -4.88
C THR A 437 -2.77 -5.59 -4.40
N LYS A 438 -1.63 -6.15 -4.82
CA LYS A 438 -0.31 -5.53 -4.72
C LYS A 438 -0.25 -4.31 -5.67
N ARG A 439 -0.92 -3.21 -5.36
CA ARG A 439 -0.44 -1.91 -5.86
C ARG A 439 0.85 -1.64 -5.10
N GLU A 440 1.95 -1.94 -5.76
CA GLU A 440 3.32 -2.03 -5.25
C GLU A 440 3.73 -0.80 -4.41
N ASP A 441 3.77 -0.93 -3.08
CA ASP A 441 4.21 0.12 -2.13
C ASP A 441 5.59 0.70 -2.49
N HIS A 442 6.42 -0.06 -3.20
CA HIS A 442 7.70 0.39 -3.75
C HIS A 442 7.59 1.57 -4.71
N TYR A 443 6.46 1.76 -5.41
CA TYR A 443 6.30 2.87 -6.37
C TYR A 443 6.47 4.23 -5.71
N VAL A 444 6.02 4.38 -4.47
CA VAL A 444 6.19 5.62 -3.71
C VAL A 444 7.69 5.94 -3.53
N ARG A 445 8.48 4.92 -3.15
CA ARG A 445 9.94 5.05 -3.00
C ARG A 445 10.63 5.30 -4.32
N ILE A 446 10.25 4.57 -5.39
CA ILE A 446 10.80 4.76 -6.74
C ILE A 446 10.55 6.20 -7.22
N CYS A 447 9.34 6.70 -6.99
CA CYS A 447 8.94 8.07 -7.32
C CYS A 447 9.85 9.09 -6.61
N ALA A 448 10.01 8.96 -5.29
CA ALA A 448 10.87 9.84 -4.50
C ALA A 448 12.35 9.76 -4.95
N VAL A 449 12.89 8.54 -5.15
CA VAL A 449 14.27 8.35 -5.60
C VAL A 449 14.50 8.99 -6.96
N LYS A 450 13.60 8.78 -7.93
CA LYS A 450 13.72 9.40 -9.26
C LYS A 450 13.66 10.92 -9.18
N PHE A 451 12.76 11.47 -8.36
CA PHE A 451 12.70 12.90 -8.11
C PHE A 451 14.03 13.44 -7.57
N LEU A 452 14.61 12.80 -6.55
CA LEU A 452 15.90 13.19 -5.97
C LEU A 452 17.05 13.10 -7.00
N CYS A 453 17.06 12.07 -7.85
CA CYS A 453 18.06 11.94 -8.91
C CYS A 453 17.98 13.02 -10.00
N LEU A 454 16.84 13.72 -10.13
CA LEU A 454 16.67 14.84 -11.06
C LEU A 454 17.18 16.18 -10.50
N LEU A 455 17.40 16.26 -9.18
CA LEU A 455 17.87 17.49 -8.55
C LEU A 455 19.34 17.75 -8.90
N ASP A 456 19.57 18.90 -9.53
CA ASP A 456 20.93 19.39 -9.80
C ASP A 456 21.58 19.99 -8.55
N GLY A 457 22.75 19.47 -8.15
CA GLY A 457 23.54 19.99 -7.03
C GLY A 457 24.20 21.34 -7.30
N SER A 458 24.25 21.82 -8.55
CA SER A 458 24.72 23.16 -8.89
C SER A 458 23.71 24.25 -8.51
N ASN A 459 22.42 23.91 -8.43
CA ASN A 459 21.36 24.83 -8.07
C ASN A 459 21.26 24.95 -6.54
N MET A 460 21.41 26.16 -6.00
CA MET A 460 21.40 26.42 -4.56
C MET A 460 20.11 26.00 -3.86
N SER A 461 18.94 26.16 -4.49
CA SER A 461 17.66 25.73 -3.91
C SER A 461 17.56 24.21 -3.83
N HIS A 462 17.95 23.51 -4.90
CA HIS A 462 17.99 22.06 -4.96
C HIS A 462 18.97 21.50 -3.92
N LYS A 463 20.15 22.11 -3.82
CA LYS A 463 21.16 21.74 -2.83
C LYS A 463 20.64 21.93 -1.41
N SER A 464 20.09 23.10 -1.08
CA SER A 464 19.49 23.40 0.22
C SER A 464 18.39 22.39 0.60
N PHE A 465 17.51 22.05 -0.34
CA PHE A 465 16.48 21.05 -0.14
C PHE A 465 17.04 19.65 0.14
N MET A 466 18.06 19.20 -0.62
CA MET A 466 18.71 17.91 -0.39
C MET A 466 19.43 17.84 0.96
N GLU A 467 20.07 18.94 1.37
CA GLU A 467 20.73 19.07 2.67
C GLU A 467 19.73 19.02 3.83
N ASP A 468 18.63 19.76 3.74
CA ASP A 468 17.54 19.73 4.73
C ASP A 468 16.90 18.33 4.84
N LEU A 469 16.67 17.67 3.70
CA LEU A 469 16.16 16.29 3.67
C LEU A 469 17.13 15.32 4.35
N ALA A 470 18.43 15.44 4.09
CA ALA A 470 19.45 14.58 4.69
C ALA A 470 19.54 14.77 6.22
N ILE A 471 19.43 16.01 6.71
CA ILE A 471 19.35 16.28 8.16
C ILE A 471 18.10 15.60 8.76
N LYS A 472 16.92 15.81 8.16
CA LYS A 472 15.66 15.21 8.62
C LYS A 472 15.68 13.68 8.59
N LEU A 473 16.37 13.09 7.63
CA LEU A 473 16.57 11.63 7.55
C LEU A 473 17.42 11.11 8.72
N LEU A 474 18.53 11.79 9.05
CA LEU A 474 19.36 11.45 10.21
C LEU A 474 18.61 11.64 11.54
N ASP A 475 17.84 12.73 11.67
CA ASP A 475 16.98 12.96 12.84
C ASP A 475 15.93 11.84 12.99
N LYS A 476 15.38 11.37 11.88
CA LYS A 476 14.44 10.24 11.86
C LYS A 476 15.12 8.93 12.26
N ASP A 477 16.39 8.70 11.88
CA ASP A 477 17.16 7.52 12.32
C ASP A 477 17.38 7.52 13.84
N GLU A 478 17.73 8.68 14.41
CA GLU A 478 17.91 8.89 15.84
C GLU A 478 16.59 8.69 16.62
N LEU A 479 15.48 9.26 16.12
CA LEU A 479 14.15 9.08 16.70
C LEU A 479 13.72 7.61 16.70
N VAL A 480 13.99 6.88 15.61
CA VAL A 480 13.68 5.45 15.52
C VAL A 480 14.52 4.65 16.51
N SER A 481 15.79 5.01 16.69
CA SER A 481 16.73 4.36 17.61
C SER A 481 16.36 4.55 19.09
N THR A 482 15.79 5.71 19.45
CA THR A 482 15.37 6.03 20.82
C THR A 482 13.97 5.51 21.16
N SER A 483 13.22 5.02 20.18
CA SER A 483 11.84 4.55 20.40
C SER A 483 11.79 3.24 21.20
N ARG A 484 10.85 3.15 22.15
CA ARG A 484 10.67 1.98 23.06
C ARG A 484 10.11 0.73 22.37
N THR A 485 10.00 0.75 21.04
CA THR A 485 9.32 -0.29 20.28
C THR A 485 10.32 -1.42 19.89
N ARG A 486 9.83 -2.65 19.68
CA ARG A 486 10.71 -3.83 19.57
C ARG A 486 11.60 -3.76 18.32
N TYR A 487 12.92 -3.73 18.54
CA TYR A 487 13.94 -3.73 17.48
C TYR A 487 14.50 -5.14 17.22
N TYR A 488 14.23 -5.68 16.04
CA TYR A 488 14.76 -6.96 15.56
C TYR A 488 14.78 -7.00 14.02
N MET A 489 15.45 -8.01 13.44
CA MET A 489 15.52 -8.21 11.98
C MET A 489 14.15 -8.15 11.32
N ASN A 490 14.04 -7.34 10.27
CA ASN A 490 12.82 -7.11 9.49
C ASN A 490 11.60 -6.53 10.25
N SER A 491 11.80 -6.00 11.47
CA SER A 491 10.84 -5.13 12.16
C SER A 491 10.59 -3.81 11.38
N GLN A 492 9.53 -3.06 11.71
CA GLN A 492 9.26 -1.79 11.02
C GLN A 492 10.39 -0.78 11.22
N GLN A 493 10.92 -0.67 12.45
CA GLN A 493 12.07 0.18 12.75
C GLN A 493 13.27 -0.21 11.87
N HIS A 494 13.60 -1.51 11.82
CA HIS A 494 14.69 -2.02 10.99
C HIS A 494 14.53 -1.63 9.51
N ARG A 495 13.34 -1.83 8.94
CA ARG A 495 13.05 -1.49 7.53
C ARG A 495 13.16 0.01 7.28
N VAL A 496 12.60 0.84 8.16
CA VAL A 496 12.68 2.30 8.06
C VAL A 496 14.13 2.77 8.10
N LYS A 497 14.95 2.27 9.04
CA LYS A 497 16.39 2.60 9.09
C LYS A 497 17.12 2.21 7.80
N ASN A 498 16.90 1.00 7.28
CA ASN A 498 17.48 0.61 5.98
C ASN A 498 17.10 1.59 4.86
N ARG A 499 15.83 1.98 4.76
CA ARG A 499 15.35 2.96 3.77
C ARG A 499 16.01 4.32 3.94
N ILE A 500 16.20 4.79 5.18
CA ILE A 500 16.91 6.05 5.46
C ILE A 500 18.33 6.02 4.89
N TRP A 501 19.12 4.99 5.23
CA TRP A 501 20.51 4.90 4.79
C TRP A 501 20.65 4.65 3.29
N GLN A 502 19.70 3.95 2.66
CA GLN A 502 19.61 3.86 1.20
C GLN A 502 19.51 5.26 0.55
N ILE A 503 18.66 6.13 1.09
CA ILE A 503 18.45 7.47 0.55
C ILE A 503 19.65 8.39 0.82
N LEU A 504 20.28 8.28 2.00
CA LEU A 504 21.51 9.02 2.30
C LEU A 504 22.63 8.67 1.30
N LEU A 505 22.75 7.39 0.89
CA LEU A 505 23.70 6.98 -0.15
C LEU A 505 23.35 7.53 -1.55
N VAL A 506 22.06 7.68 -1.87
CA VAL A 506 21.61 8.33 -3.11
C VAL A 506 21.97 9.82 -3.13
N LEU A 507 21.86 10.50 -1.98
CA LEU A 507 22.16 11.93 -1.86
C LEU A 507 23.67 12.23 -1.74
N PHE A 508 24.46 11.29 -1.21
CA PHE A 508 25.88 11.46 -0.91
C PHE A 508 26.73 12.12 -2.02
N PRO A 509 26.60 11.76 -3.31
CA PRO A 509 27.39 12.39 -4.39
C PRO A 509 27.25 13.91 -4.43
N ARG A 510 26.12 14.45 -3.99
CA ARG A 510 25.79 15.88 -3.99
C ARG A 510 26.25 16.63 -2.74
N PHE A 511 26.69 15.93 -1.69
CA PHE A 511 27.19 16.58 -0.48
C PHE A 511 28.57 17.17 -0.69
N ASP A 512 28.75 18.39 -0.16
CA ASP A 512 30.03 19.07 -0.08
C ASP A 512 30.64 18.97 1.33
N GLN A 513 31.87 19.45 1.46
CA GLN A 513 32.61 19.43 2.72
C GLN A 513 31.92 20.24 3.83
N ASN A 514 31.38 21.41 3.50
CA ASN A 514 30.76 22.32 4.48
C ASN A 514 29.52 21.70 5.10
N PHE A 515 28.68 21.09 4.27
CA PHE A 515 27.52 20.36 4.74
C PHE A 515 27.90 19.12 5.56
N LEU A 516 28.86 18.32 5.09
CA LEU A 516 29.32 17.15 5.83
C LEU A 516 29.88 17.51 7.21
N ASN A 517 30.60 18.63 7.36
CA ASN A 517 31.05 19.11 8.68
C ASN A 517 29.90 19.23 9.69
N ARG A 518 28.67 19.56 9.24
CA ARG A 518 27.49 19.73 10.10
C ARG A 518 26.84 18.40 10.50
N ILE A 519 26.98 17.34 9.68
CA ILE A 519 26.28 16.06 9.87
C ILE A 519 27.21 14.89 10.20
N ILE A 520 28.53 15.03 10.05
CA ILE A 520 29.50 13.94 10.21
C ILE A 520 29.43 13.30 11.59
N ASP A 521 29.23 14.12 12.63
CA ASP A 521 29.15 13.62 14.00
C ASP A 521 27.91 12.72 14.17
N LYS A 522 26.77 13.06 13.54
CA LYS A 522 25.58 12.19 13.51
C LYS A 522 25.82 10.87 12.77
N ILE A 523 26.56 10.90 11.66
CA ILE A 523 26.92 9.69 10.90
C ILE A 523 27.79 8.77 11.74
N PHE A 524 28.81 9.29 12.41
CA PHE A 524 29.67 8.48 13.29
C PHE A 524 28.92 7.98 14.53
N GLN A 525 28.07 8.80 15.14
CA GLN A 525 27.21 8.37 16.25
C GLN A 525 26.31 7.20 15.85
N ALA A 526 25.76 7.19 14.63
CA ALA A 526 24.98 6.05 14.14
C ALA A 526 25.80 4.74 14.06
N GLY A 527 27.11 4.82 13.83
CA GLY A 527 28.03 3.68 13.86
C GLY A 527 28.23 3.07 15.25
N PHE A 528 28.05 3.86 16.31
CA PHE A 528 28.08 3.38 17.69
C PHE A 528 26.77 2.74 18.15
N VAL A 529 25.65 3.08 17.51
CA VAL A 529 24.34 2.50 17.83
C VAL A 529 24.31 1.01 17.46
N ASN A 530 23.72 0.19 18.34
CA ASN A 530 23.54 -1.25 18.09
C ASN A 530 22.51 -1.48 16.98
N ASN A 531 23.00 -1.55 15.74
CA ASN A 531 22.21 -1.76 14.54
C ASN A 531 22.27 -3.22 14.05
N GLN A 532 21.23 -3.64 13.34
CA GLN A 532 21.27 -4.89 12.56
C GLN A 532 22.30 -4.78 11.42
N ALA A 533 22.84 -5.92 11.02
CA ALA A 533 23.88 -6.07 9.99
C ALA A 533 23.65 -5.25 8.71
N SER A 534 22.44 -5.32 8.15
CA SER A 534 22.13 -4.65 6.88
C SER A 534 22.27 -3.13 6.97
N ILE A 535 21.91 -2.54 8.11
CA ILE A 535 22.04 -1.10 8.37
C ILE A 535 23.51 -0.75 8.57
N LYS A 536 24.25 -1.58 9.31
CA LYS A 536 25.69 -1.40 9.52
C LYS A 536 26.44 -1.33 8.19
N TYR A 537 26.16 -2.22 7.23
CA TYR A 537 26.80 -2.15 5.91
C TYR A 537 26.55 -0.82 5.19
N TYR A 538 25.35 -0.24 5.27
CA TYR A 538 25.11 1.08 4.68
C TYR A 538 25.81 2.23 5.42
N ILE A 539 25.88 2.16 6.75
CA ILE A 539 26.60 3.14 7.59
C ILE A 539 28.10 3.07 7.28
N GLU A 540 28.68 1.87 7.33
CA GLU A 540 30.08 1.60 7.00
C GLU A 540 30.40 2.09 5.58
N TRP A 541 29.52 1.82 4.62
CA TRP A 541 29.67 2.27 3.25
C TRP A 541 29.71 3.79 3.12
N ILE A 542 28.76 4.51 3.72
CA ILE A 542 28.78 5.98 3.62
C ILE A 542 30.01 6.58 4.31
N ILE A 543 30.48 5.97 5.42
CA ILE A 543 31.71 6.41 6.10
C ILE A 543 32.92 6.22 5.18
N ILE A 544 33.05 5.07 4.52
CA ILE A 544 34.12 4.81 3.54
C ILE A 544 34.09 5.87 2.43
N LEU A 545 32.90 6.16 1.89
CA LEU A 545 32.72 7.16 0.83
C LEU A 545 33.09 8.58 1.31
N VAL A 546 32.68 8.97 2.51
CA VAL A 546 33.03 10.26 3.12
C VAL A 546 34.54 10.38 3.27
N LEU A 547 35.21 9.38 3.87
CA LEU A 547 36.65 9.42 4.11
C LEU A 547 37.46 9.42 2.81
N HIS A 548 37.00 8.70 1.77
CA HIS A 548 37.63 8.71 0.45
C HIS A 548 37.50 10.07 -0.27
N LYS A 549 36.30 10.67 -0.24
CA LYS A 549 36.02 11.95 -0.92
C LYS A 549 36.60 13.15 -0.15
N PHE A 550 36.66 13.05 1.18
CA PHE A 550 37.00 14.12 2.10
C PHE A 550 37.94 13.62 3.22
N PRO A 551 39.23 13.38 2.93
CA PRO A 551 40.20 12.82 3.88
C PRO A 551 40.41 13.64 5.16
N GLN A 552 40.05 14.93 5.18
CA GLN A 552 40.11 15.79 6.36
C GLN A 552 39.27 15.29 7.54
N PHE A 553 38.33 14.37 7.32
CA PHE A 553 37.56 13.73 8.39
C PHE A 553 38.28 12.56 9.05
N LEU A 554 39.45 12.14 8.57
CA LEU A 554 40.25 11.06 9.16
C LEU A 554 40.59 11.28 10.64
N PRO A 555 41.02 12.47 11.11
CA PRO A 555 41.25 12.73 12.53
C PRO A 555 40.01 12.42 13.39
N LYS A 556 38.83 12.92 13.00
CA LYS A 556 37.57 12.61 13.68
C LYS A 556 37.23 11.11 13.66
N PHE A 557 37.57 10.42 12.58
CA PHE A 557 37.40 8.97 12.50
C PHE A 557 38.35 8.22 13.45
N TRP A 558 39.59 8.68 13.61
CA TRP A 558 40.53 8.12 14.59
C TRP A 558 40.05 8.32 16.03
N ASP A 559 39.44 9.47 16.34
CA ASP A 559 38.85 9.76 17.65
C ASP A 559 37.76 8.75 18.03
N CYS A 560 37.10 8.11 17.06
CA CYS A 560 36.08 7.08 17.31
C CYS A 560 36.66 5.85 18.03
N PHE A 561 37.97 5.62 17.96
CA PHE A 561 38.64 4.52 18.67
C PHE A 561 39.21 4.94 20.04
N SER A 562 39.11 6.22 20.40
CA SER A 562 39.63 6.78 21.65
C SER A 562 38.59 6.80 22.78
N TYR A 563 37.32 6.47 22.49
CA TYR A 563 36.27 6.35 23.52
C TYR A 563 36.57 5.17 24.45
N GLY A 564 36.43 5.36 25.76
CA GLY A 564 36.87 4.40 26.78
C GLY A 564 36.31 2.97 26.60
N GLU A 565 37.16 1.97 26.85
CA GLU A 565 36.88 0.53 26.69
C GLU A 565 35.63 0.04 27.46
N GLU A 566 35.22 0.73 28.52
CA GLU A 566 34.07 0.33 29.35
C GLU A 566 32.69 0.67 28.71
N ASN A 567 32.62 1.69 27.85
CA ASN A 567 31.38 2.12 27.19
C ASN A 567 31.23 1.59 25.75
N LEU A 568 32.33 1.18 25.11
CA LEU A 568 32.35 0.60 23.77
C LEU A 568 32.24 -0.92 23.82
N LYS A 569 31.01 -1.44 23.72
CA LYS A 569 30.81 -2.85 23.34
C LYS A 569 31.22 -3.06 21.87
N THR A 570 30.82 -4.18 21.27
CA THR A 570 31.11 -4.60 19.89
C THR A 570 30.83 -3.55 18.78
N SER A 571 30.30 -2.36 19.08
CA SER A 571 30.14 -1.24 18.15
C SER A 571 31.44 -0.84 17.43
N ILE A 572 32.60 -1.07 18.03
CA ILE A 572 33.90 -0.79 17.38
C ILE A 572 34.13 -1.66 16.14
N CYS A 573 33.45 -2.81 16.03
CA CYS A 573 33.49 -3.67 14.85
C CYS A 573 33.04 -2.92 13.58
N THR A 574 32.11 -1.96 13.70
CA THR A 574 31.67 -1.09 12.58
C THR A 574 32.86 -0.29 12.02
N PHE A 575 33.65 0.34 12.88
CA PHE A 575 34.79 1.16 12.46
C PHE A 575 36.00 0.30 12.02
N LEU A 576 36.20 -0.86 12.63
CA LEU A 576 37.17 -1.85 12.14
C LEU A 576 36.79 -2.41 10.75
N SER A 577 35.48 -2.56 10.48
CA SER A 577 34.97 -2.93 9.15
C SER A 577 35.32 -1.87 8.11
N VAL A 578 35.13 -0.58 8.43
CA VAL A 578 35.58 0.55 7.58
C VAL A 578 37.07 0.49 7.30
N LEU A 579 37.90 0.19 8.30
CA LEU A 579 39.37 0.06 8.14
C LEU A 579 39.79 -1.10 7.24
N SER A 580 38.95 -2.11 7.06
CA SER A 580 39.21 -3.17 6.08
C SER A 580 39.09 -2.68 4.61
N HIS A 581 38.64 -1.45 4.38
CA HIS A 581 38.62 -0.78 3.06
C HIS A 581 39.58 0.42 3.01
N LEU A 582 40.60 0.42 3.87
CA LEU A 582 41.57 1.52 3.95
C LEU A 582 42.33 1.74 2.63
N ASP A 583 42.54 0.68 1.85
CA ASP A 583 43.10 0.74 0.49
C ASP A 583 42.33 1.69 -0.43
N ILE A 584 41.00 1.68 -0.34
CA ILE A 584 40.11 2.55 -1.11
C ILE A 584 40.12 3.96 -0.52
N ILE A 585 40.02 4.09 0.81
CA ILE A 585 40.01 5.39 1.50
C ILE A 585 41.28 6.20 1.17
N MET A 586 42.44 5.53 1.12
CA MET A 586 43.73 6.16 0.93
C MET A 586 44.07 6.52 -0.52
N GLN A 587 43.26 6.15 -1.52
CA GLN A 587 43.61 6.35 -2.94
C GLN A 587 43.98 7.80 -3.25
N ASN A 588 43.24 8.76 -2.69
CA ASN A 588 43.39 10.20 -2.93
C ASN A 588 44.34 10.91 -1.94
N ILE A 589 45.00 10.19 -1.03
CA ILE A 589 45.82 10.79 0.02
C ILE A 589 47.31 10.72 -0.38
N PRO A 590 48.07 11.83 -0.31
CA PRO A 590 49.49 11.81 -0.65
C PRO A 590 50.36 11.08 0.38
N GLU A 591 50.10 11.27 1.68
CA GLU A 591 50.91 10.74 2.80
C GLU A 591 50.51 9.32 3.22
N LYS A 592 50.49 8.38 2.27
CA LYS A 592 49.97 7.01 2.49
C LYS A 592 50.72 6.25 3.59
N LYS A 593 52.05 6.41 3.68
CA LYS A 593 52.86 5.66 4.66
C LYS A 593 52.53 6.04 6.11
N LEU A 594 52.28 7.32 6.39
CA LEU A 594 51.97 7.80 7.74
C LEU A 594 50.64 7.25 8.25
N ILE A 595 49.61 7.31 7.41
CA ILE A 595 48.27 6.80 7.74
C ILE A 595 48.30 5.28 7.92
N LEU A 596 49.05 4.55 7.10
CA LEU A 596 49.20 3.10 7.27
C LEU A 596 49.85 2.74 8.59
N LYS A 597 50.91 3.46 8.99
CA LYS A 597 51.55 3.25 10.29
C LYS A 597 50.57 3.49 11.44
N GLN A 598 49.84 4.60 11.40
CA GLN A 598 48.81 4.92 12.40
C GLN A 598 47.69 3.87 12.46
N ALA A 599 47.21 3.41 11.30
CA ALA A 599 46.18 2.37 11.21
C ALA A 599 46.69 1.02 11.72
N LEU A 600 47.95 0.68 11.43
CA LEU A 600 48.57 -0.56 11.90
C LEU A 600 48.69 -0.58 13.43
N ASP A 601 49.20 0.49 14.03
CA ASP A 601 49.32 0.63 15.49
C ASP A 601 47.94 0.55 16.19
N LEU A 602 46.91 1.11 15.55
CA LEU A 602 45.54 1.04 16.03
C LEU A 602 44.98 -0.38 15.97
N VAL A 603 45.04 -1.02 14.80
CA VAL A 603 44.42 -2.33 14.58
C VAL A 603 45.13 -3.41 15.40
N LEU A 604 46.44 -3.30 15.61
CA LEU A 604 47.18 -4.20 16.49
C LEU A 604 46.69 -4.15 17.94
N ARG A 605 46.40 -2.95 18.47
CA ARG A 605 45.82 -2.81 19.81
C ARG A 605 44.47 -3.54 19.91
N TRP A 606 43.60 -3.39 18.91
CA TRP A 606 42.28 -4.03 18.91
C TRP A 606 42.32 -5.54 18.59
N ALA A 607 43.34 -6.01 17.88
CA ALA A 607 43.57 -7.44 17.65
C ALA A 607 43.90 -8.20 18.96
N LEU A 608 44.36 -7.48 19.98
CA LEU A 608 44.64 -7.99 21.33
C LEU A 608 43.47 -7.77 22.32
N SER A 609 42.33 -7.25 21.86
CA SER A 609 41.17 -6.97 22.72
C SER A 609 40.64 -8.22 23.44
N HIS A 610 40.11 -8.07 24.65
CA HIS A 610 39.45 -9.17 25.36
C HIS A 610 38.18 -9.68 24.63
N ASN A 611 37.51 -8.83 23.85
CA ASN A 611 36.30 -9.22 23.14
C ASN A 611 36.61 -10.05 21.88
N PHE A 612 36.07 -11.27 21.82
CA PHE A 612 36.33 -12.21 20.73
C PHE A 612 35.92 -11.67 19.34
N SER A 613 34.74 -11.05 19.21
CA SER A 613 34.29 -10.50 17.92
C SER A 613 35.17 -9.35 17.47
N VAL A 614 35.49 -8.42 18.37
CA VAL A 614 36.35 -7.27 18.08
C VAL A 614 37.71 -7.71 17.55
N ARG A 615 38.31 -8.74 18.18
CA ARG A 615 39.56 -9.33 17.70
C ARG A 615 39.45 -9.86 16.28
N LEU A 616 38.38 -10.59 15.95
CA LEU A 616 38.21 -11.12 14.59
C LEU A 616 38.12 -10.01 13.54
N TYR A 617 37.33 -8.96 13.79
CA TYR A 617 37.24 -7.81 12.87
C TYR A 617 38.59 -7.08 12.75
N ALA A 618 39.29 -6.87 13.87
CA ALA A 618 40.59 -6.25 13.88
C ALA A 618 41.61 -7.07 13.09
N LEU A 619 41.63 -8.39 13.25
CA LEU A 619 42.51 -9.27 12.49
C LEU A 619 42.21 -9.20 10.97
N VAL A 620 40.94 -9.08 10.55
CA VAL A 620 40.57 -8.98 9.12
C VAL A 620 41.11 -7.67 8.54
N ALA A 621 40.95 -6.57 9.27
CA ALA A 621 41.54 -5.30 8.91
C ALA A 621 43.08 -5.37 8.90
N LEU A 622 43.69 -6.04 9.89
CA LEU A 622 45.13 -6.20 10.03
C LEU A 622 45.72 -6.89 8.81
N ARG A 623 45.10 -7.98 8.34
CA ARG A 623 45.55 -8.71 7.15
C ARG A 623 45.61 -7.81 5.91
N LYS A 624 44.57 -7.01 5.68
CA LYS A 624 44.52 -6.09 4.53
C LYS A 624 45.55 -4.96 4.67
N ILE A 625 45.63 -4.33 5.84
CA ILE A 625 46.60 -3.25 6.11
C ILE A 625 48.04 -3.76 6.01
N TRP A 626 48.34 -4.94 6.55
CA TRP A 626 49.67 -5.56 6.48
C TRP A 626 50.09 -5.85 5.04
N SER A 627 49.18 -6.38 4.23
CA SER A 627 49.42 -6.57 2.79
C SER A 627 49.76 -5.26 2.08
N MET A 628 49.14 -4.15 2.47
CA MET A 628 49.45 -2.83 1.91
C MET A 628 50.80 -2.29 2.36
N CYS A 629 51.18 -2.50 3.63
CA CYS A 629 52.50 -2.11 4.14
C CYS A 629 53.63 -2.82 3.38
N GLY A 630 53.43 -4.10 3.02
CA GLY A 630 54.35 -4.85 2.16
C GLY A 630 54.49 -4.25 0.76
N THR A 631 53.37 -3.92 0.11
CA THR A 631 53.37 -3.32 -1.25
C THR A 631 53.98 -1.91 -1.29
N LEU A 632 53.79 -1.12 -0.23
CA LEU A 632 54.23 0.28 -0.17
C LEU A 632 55.60 0.48 0.51
N GLN A 633 56.27 -0.60 0.93
CA GLN A 633 57.57 -0.60 1.59
C GLN A 633 57.66 0.46 2.71
N VAL A 634 56.89 0.25 3.77
CA VAL A 634 56.90 1.11 4.97
C VAL A 634 58.08 0.75 5.87
N GLU A 635 58.95 1.72 6.15
CA GLU A 635 60.17 1.52 6.96
C GLU A 635 59.88 1.39 8.46
N GLY A 636 60.69 0.60 9.17
CA GLY A 636 60.64 0.48 10.64
C GLY A 636 59.65 -0.55 11.20
N LEU A 637 59.23 -1.53 10.38
CA LEU A 637 58.28 -2.59 10.78
C LEU A 637 58.94 -3.96 11.05
N ASP A 638 60.25 -4.09 10.86
CA ASP A 638 60.98 -5.38 10.93
C ASP A 638 60.81 -6.12 12.27
N ALA A 639 60.71 -5.37 13.37
CA ALA A 639 60.50 -5.94 14.71
C ALA A 639 59.07 -6.49 14.91
N LEU A 640 58.08 -5.95 14.20
CA LEU A 640 56.67 -6.34 14.31
C LEU A 640 56.27 -7.41 13.30
N THR A 641 57.03 -7.59 12.21
CA THR A 641 56.79 -8.59 11.14
C THR A 641 56.54 -9.98 11.72
N SER A 642 57.42 -10.47 12.60
CA SER A 642 57.29 -11.81 13.21
C SER A 642 56.02 -11.96 14.06
N VAL A 643 55.64 -10.91 14.81
CA VAL A 643 54.45 -10.89 15.67
C VAL A 643 53.17 -10.87 14.84
N ILE A 644 53.13 -10.05 13.79
CA ILE A 644 51.98 -9.91 12.90
C ILE A 644 51.76 -11.19 12.12
N GLU A 645 52.81 -11.73 11.50
CA GLU A 645 52.74 -12.98 10.75
C GLU A 645 52.38 -14.15 11.67
N SER A 646 52.94 -14.24 12.87
CA SER A 646 52.54 -15.25 13.85
C SER A 646 51.07 -15.11 14.26
N SER A 647 50.57 -13.88 14.47
CA SER A 647 49.17 -13.63 14.87
C SER A 647 48.18 -14.00 13.76
N LEU A 648 48.51 -13.70 12.50
CA LEU A 648 47.71 -14.09 11.33
C LEU A 648 47.78 -15.60 11.09
N ASN A 649 48.99 -16.19 11.17
CA ASN A 649 49.21 -17.62 10.99
C ASN A 649 48.51 -18.44 12.10
N GLN A 650 48.46 -17.96 13.34
CA GLN A 650 47.78 -18.65 14.44
C GLN A 650 46.28 -18.84 14.16
N VAL A 651 45.65 -17.90 13.45
CA VAL A 651 44.23 -18.00 13.10
C VAL A 651 44.00 -18.82 11.83
N GLU A 652 44.97 -18.83 10.90
CA GLU A 652 44.92 -19.62 9.67
C GLU A 652 45.27 -21.10 9.86
N SER A 653 46.24 -21.40 10.74
CA SER A 653 46.85 -22.73 10.91
C SER A 653 46.34 -23.55 12.10
N ALA A 654 45.43 -23.02 12.92
CA ALA A 654 44.90 -23.70 14.11
C ALA A 654 44.08 -24.97 13.76
N HIS A 655 44.78 -26.07 13.48
CA HIS A 655 44.24 -27.43 13.44
C HIS A 655 43.80 -27.83 14.86
N GLY A 656 42.59 -27.42 15.25
CA GLY A 656 41.99 -27.75 16.56
C GLY A 656 41.05 -26.70 17.15
N ALA A 657 41.10 -25.44 16.72
CA ALA A 657 40.24 -24.36 17.23
C ALA A 657 38.97 -24.18 16.38
N GLY A 658 38.15 -25.23 16.31
CA GLY A 658 37.10 -25.40 15.29
C GLY A 658 36.08 -24.27 15.13
N ASN A 659 35.80 -23.44 16.15
CA ASN A 659 34.83 -22.35 16.06
C ASN A 659 35.45 -20.98 15.69
N ALA A 660 36.70 -20.73 16.07
CA ALA A 660 37.38 -19.47 15.80
C ALA A 660 37.85 -19.40 14.34
N GLN A 661 38.45 -20.48 13.84
CA GLN A 661 38.88 -20.58 12.45
C GLN A 661 37.69 -20.48 11.49
N LYS A 662 36.56 -21.12 11.80
CA LYS A 662 35.33 -21.03 11.00
C LYS A 662 34.73 -19.62 11.02
N SER A 663 34.70 -18.95 12.18
CA SER A 663 34.20 -17.58 12.29
C SER A 663 35.10 -16.59 11.54
N TRP A 664 36.41 -16.76 11.62
CA TRP A 664 37.39 -15.99 10.85
C TRP A 664 37.20 -16.15 9.33
N GLN A 665 37.19 -17.39 8.84
CA GLN A 665 36.99 -17.68 7.42
C GLN A 665 35.66 -17.10 6.93
N ARG A 666 34.59 -17.22 7.71
CA ARG A 666 33.28 -16.63 7.38
C ARG A 666 33.33 -15.11 7.25
N ILE A 667 33.97 -14.38 8.16
CA ILE A 667 34.07 -12.92 8.05
C ILE A 667 34.95 -12.54 6.86
N ARG A 668 36.08 -13.23 6.67
CA ARG A 668 36.98 -12.96 5.54
C ARG A 668 36.30 -13.17 4.19
N ASP A 669 35.57 -14.27 4.05
CA ASP A 669 34.95 -14.69 2.78
C ASP A 669 33.59 -14.00 2.54
N HIS A 670 33.06 -13.30 3.55
CA HIS A 670 31.80 -12.55 3.46
C HIS A 670 31.84 -11.47 2.37
N PHE A 671 30.72 -11.29 1.66
CA PHE A 671 30.62 -10.43 0.48
C PHE A 671 31.17 -9.01 0.70
N PHE A 672 30.91 -8.41 1.87
CA PHE A 672 31.32 -7.06 2.21
C PHE A 672 32.85 -6.90 2.24
N PHE A 673 33.58 -7.92 2.69
CA PHE A 673 35.03 -7.87 2.83
C PHE A 673 35.78 -8.39 1.60
N ALA A 674 35.22 -9.42 0.94
CA ALA A 674 35.87 -10.15 -0.14
C ALA A 674 35.55 -9.61 -1.55
N ALA A 675 34.30 -9.20 -1.79
CA ALA A 675 33.81 -8.93 -3.15
C ALA A 675 33.31 -7.49 -3.36
N PHE A 676 32.84 -6.84 -2.29
CA PHE A 676 32.24 -5.51 -2.36
C PHE A 676 33.29 -4.40 -2.56
N HIS A 677 33.07 -3.57 -3.57
CA HIS A 677 33.91 -2.41 -3.87
C HIS A 677 33.10 -1.10 -3.65
N PRO A 678 33.34 -0.37 -2.54
CA PRO A 678 32.62 0.86 -2.17
C PRO A 678 32.37 1.91 -3.27
N LEU A 679 33.33 2.15 -4.18
CA LEU A 679 33.16 3.14 -5.26
C LEU A 679 32.42 2.57 -6.49
N GLU A 680 32.90 1.45 -7.05
CA GLU A 680 32.31 0.81 -8.23
C GLU A 680 30.87 0.31 -8.00
N ASP A 681 30.56 -0.13 -6.77
CA ASP A 681 29.23 -0.61 -6.42
C ASP A 681 28.27 0.51 -6.00
N HIS A 682 28.68 1.79 -6.05
CA HIS A 682 27.85 2.95 -5.71
C HIS A 682 26.81 3.27 -6.79
N CYS A 683 25.83 2.37 -6.91
CA CYS A 683 24.75 2.43 -7.88
C CYS A 683 23.40 2.04 -7.26
N LEU A 684 22.30 2.44 -7.92
CA LEU A 684 20.94 2.18 -7.42
C LEU A 684 20.62 0.68 -7.28
N GLU A 685 21.19 -0.17 -8.14
CA GLU A 685 21.00 -1.62 -8.06
C GLU A 685 21.61 -2.20 -6.78
N THR A 686 22.84 -1.80 -6.45
CA THR A 686 23.46 -2.25 -5.20
C THR A 686 22.68 -1.75 -3.99
N ILE A 687 22.33 -0.46 -4.00
CA ILE A 687 21.64 0.19 -2.88
C ILE A 687 20.27 -0.45 -2.61
N PHE A 688 19.46 -0.68 -3.64
CA PHE A 688 18.05 -1.08 -3.45
C PHE A 688 17.74 -2.57 -3.73
N TYR A 689 18.66 -3.32 -4.35
CA TYR A 689 18.44 -4.73 -4.68
C TYR A 689 19.53 -5.66 -4.13
N ILE A 690 20.80 -5.47 -4.50
CA ILE A 690 21.86 -6.43 -4.17
C ILE A 690 22.11 -6.47 -2.66
N LEU A 691 22.33 -5.32 -2.02
CA LEU A 691 22.64 -5.28 -0.59
C LEU A 691 21.47 -5.72 0.29
N PRO A 692 20.20 -5.31 0.04
CA PRO A 692 19.04 -5.88 0.74
C PRO A 692 18.94 -7.40 0.61
N ARG A 693 19.19 -7.95 -0.58
CA ARG A 693 19.15 -9.38 -0.85
C ARG A 693 20.25 -10.14 -0.11
N LEU A 694 21.49 -9.67 -0.18
CA LEU A 694 22.64 -10.34 0.46
C LEU A 694 22.63 -10.22 1.99
N SER A 695 22.03 -9.17 2.55
CA SER A 695 21.96 -8.94 4.01
C SER A 695 20.71 -9.50 4.70
N GLY A 696 19.87 -10.25 3.97
CA GLY A 696 18.72 -10.95 4.55
C GLY A 696 17.48 -10.09 4.83
N LEU A 697 17.31 -8.96 4.13
CA LEU A 697 16.02 -8.24 4.15
C LEU A 697 14.94 -9.05 3.43
N VAL A 698 13.68 -8.89 3.87
CA VAL A 698 12.53 -9.48 3.17
C VAL A 698 12.44 -9.00 1.72
N GLU A 699 11.90 -9.85 0.85
CA GLU A 699 11.72 -9.55 -0.59
C GLU A 699 10.89 -8.28 -0.85
N ASP A 700 9.97 -7.95 0.06
CA ASP A 700 9.17 -6.72 0.03
C ASP A 700 10.01 -5.43 0.20
N GLU A 701 11.30 -5.53 0.52
CA GLU A 701 12.21 -4.38 0.52
C GLU A 701 13.05 -4.28 -0.76
N TRP A 702 13.05 -5.30 -1.61
CA TRP A 702 13.88 -5.37 -2.80
C TRP A 702 13.26 -4.60 -3.98
N ILE A 703 14.00 -3.63 -4.52
CA ILE A 703 13.58 -2.87 -5.70
C ILE A 703 14.55 -3.14 -6.85
N THR A 704 14.11 -3.98 -7.80
CA THR A 704 14.88 -4.32 -9.00
C THR A 704 14.94 -3.15 -9.97
N MET A 705 15.94 -3.13 -10.85
CA MET A 705 16.05 -2.13 -11.91
C MET A 705 14.89 -2.19 -12.92
N GLU A 706 14.24 -3.35 -13.09
CA GLU A 706 13.02 -3.47 -13.90
C GLU A 706 11.86 -2.65 -13.31
N LYS A 707 11.69 -2.64 -11.98
CA LYS A 707 10.68 -1.79 -11.33
C LYS A 707 10.97 -0.31 -11.56
N PHE A 708 12.25 0.09 -11.52
CA PHE A 708 12.65 1.46 -11.86
C PHE A 708 12.39 1.80 -13.33
N SER A 709 12.62 0.87 -14.27
CA SER A 709 12.40 1.13 -15.70
C SER A 709 10.92 1.17 -16.09
N ARG A 710 10.08 0.32 -15.49
CA ARG A 710 8.62 0.28 -15.73
C ARG A 710 7.89 1.54 -15.27
N PHE A 711 8.42 2.27 -14.30
CA PHE A 711 7.82 3.51 -13.83
C PHE A 711 8.20 4.69 -14.75
N THR A 712 7.34 5.05 -15.70
CA THR A 712 7.62 6.11 -16.69
C THR A 712 7.10 7.49 -16.31
N ASP A 713 6.36 7.60 -15.20
CA ASP A 713 5.65 8.83 -14.81
C ASP A 713 6.57 10.00 -14.47
N ILE A 714 7.80 9.73 -14.04
CA ILE A 714 8.83 10.75 -13.81
C ILE A 714 9.96 10.57 -14.83
N PRO A 715 10.40 11.67 -15.50
CA PRO A 715 11.50 11.61 -16.44
C PRO A 715 12.75 10.98 -15.83
N SER A 716 13.43 10.23 -16.68
CA SER A 716 14.73 9.67 -16.37
C SER A 716 15.81 10.70 -16.72
N GLY A 717 16.41 11.36 -15.72
CA GLY A 717 17.54 12.27 -15.98
C GLY A 717 18.72 11.54 -16.65
N ALA A 718 19.48 12.28 -17.47
CA ALA A 718 20.66 11.78 -18.21
C ALA A 718 21.94 11.70 -17.35
N GLY A 719 21.84 11.30 -16.08
CA GLY A 719 22.98 11.23 -15.16
C GLY A 719 23.71 9.87 -15.17
N PRO A 720 25.01 9.81 -14.83
CA PRO A 720 25.87 8.62 -15.04
C PRO A 720 25.63 7.42 -14.09
N GLN A 721 24.66 7.47 -13.17
CA GLN A 721 24.43 6.38 -12.21
C GLN A 721 23.37 5.37 -12.67
N ARG A 722 23.55 4.84 -13.88
CA ARG A 722 22.77 3.74 -14.44
C ARG A 722 23.74 2.70 -14.99
N CYS A 723 23.58 1.40 -14.80
CA CYS A 723 22.41 0.68 -14.33
C CYS A 723 22.78 -0.65 -13.67
N LEU A 724 24.06 -0.91 -13.43
CA LEU A 724 24.51 -2.24 -13.12
C LEU A 724 25.86 -2.16 -12.36
N SER A 725 25.94 -2.68 -11.12
CA SER A 725 27.21 -3.04 -10.47
C SER A 725 28.13 -3.84 -11.44
N PRO A 726 29.38 -3.41 -11.66
CA PRO A 726 30.31 -4.12 -12.55
C PRO A 726 30.96 -5.35 -11.89
N THR A 727 30.73 -5.55 -10.58
CA THR A 727 31.42 -6.55 -9.77
C THR A 727 30.66 -7.89 -9.74
N ARG A 728 31.34 -8.95 -9.28
CA ARG A 728 30.76 -10.29 -9.10
C ARG A 728 29.68 -10.38 -8.02
N LEU A 729 29.36 -9.27 -7.32
CA LEU A 729 28.34 -9.23 -6.27
C LEU A 729 26.96 -9.73 -6.72
N ARG A 730 26.61 -9.54 -8.00
CA ARG A 730 25.34 -10.04 -8.56
C ARG A 730 25.20 -11.56 -8.47
N GLU A 731 26.31 -12.27 -8.65
CA GLU A 731 26.36 -13.73 -8.78
C GLU A 731 26.29 -14.43 -7.42
N LEU A 732 26.59 -13.69 -6.34
CA LEU A 732 26.57 -14.21 -4.98
C LEU A 732 25.16 -14.52 -4.50
N GLN A 733 25.02 -15.60 -3.74
CA GLN A 733 23.77 -15.97 -3.06
C GLN A 733 23.74 -15.38 -1.64
N PRO A 734 22.55 -15.15 -1.04
CA PRO A 734 22.46 -14.71 0.35
C PRO A 734 23.14 -15.73 1.27
N GLU A 735 24.25 -15.34 1.88
CA GLU A 735 24.90 -16.15 2.90
C GLU A 735 24.13 -15.99 4.22
N ALA A 736 23.95 -17.08 4.95
CA ALA A 736 23.09 -17.15 6.14
C ALA A 736 23.66 -16.43 7.39
N TRP A 737 24.29 -15.26 7.22
CA TRP A 737 24.89 -14.50 8.31
C TRP A 737 24.31 -13.09 8.43
N ALA A 738 23.83 -12.81 9.64
CA ALA A 738 23.68 -11.47 10.16
C ALA A 738 24.86 -11.22 11.10
N GLN A 739 25.52 -10.07 10.96
CA GLN A 739 26.41 -9.45 11.95
C GLN A 739 25.69 -9.35 13.31
N GLN A 740 25.63 -10.45 14.06
CA GLN A 740 25.06 -10.50 15.40
C GLN A 740 26.16 -10.19 16.40
N ASP A 741 26.15 -8.97 16.88
CA ASP A 741 26.89 -8.49 18.04
C ASP A 741 26.25 -8.98 19.36
N GLY A 742 25.80 -10.23 19.38
CA GLY A 742 25.44 -10.95 20.59
C GLY A 742 26.51 -11.99 20.82
N GLY A 743 27.43 -11.72 21.76
CA GLY A 743 28.44 -12.72 22.14
C GLY A 743 27.80 -14.07 22.50
N PRO A 744 28.48 -15.20 22.20
CA PRO A 744 28.02 -16.51 22.65
C PRO A 744 28.28 -16.62 24.16
N CYS A 745 27.25 -16.51 24.99
CA CYS A 745 27.31 -17.03 26.35
C CYS A 745 27.09 -18.54 26.29
N SER A 746 28.18 -19.29 26.18
CA SER A 746 28.25 -20.69 26.56
C SER A 746 29.45 -20.90 27.49
N GLY A 747 29.15 -20.86 28.79
CA GLY A 747 29.77 -21.65 29.86
C GLY A 747 31.23 -21.39 30.21
N GLU A 748 31.46 -20.54 31.21
CA GLU A 748 32.32 -20.87 32.36
C GLU A 748 31.65 -20.31 33.61
N ALA A 749 31.60 -21.13 34.66
CA ALA A 749 30.94 -20.85 35.92
C ALA A 749 31.84 -20.00 36.80
N GLU A 750 31.38 -18.83 37.24
CA GLU A 750 31.80 -18.23 38.50
C GLU A 750 30.71 -17.31 39.06
N GLN A 751 30.63 -17.32 40.39
CA GLN A 751 29.48 -17.00 41.22
C GLN A 751 29.24 -15.48 41.34
N GLN A 752 27.97 -15.03 41.32
CA GLN A 752 27.37 -13.94 42.13
C GLN A 752 25.90 -13.67 41.71
N PRO A 753 25.07 -13.04 42.58
CA PRO A 753 23.73 -13.54 42.92
C PRO A 753 22.55 -12.83 42.23
N GLU A 754 21.39 -13.51 42.33
CA GLU A 754 20.01 -13.00 42.25
C GLU A 754 19.73 -11.77 41.38
N TRP A 755 19.39 -11.99 40.11
CA TRP A 755 18.24 -11.32 39.48
C TRP A 755 17.44 -12.32 38.65
N THR A 756 16.17 -12.40 39.02
CA THR A 756 15.10 -13.32 38.61
C THR A 756 14.56 -13.09 37.19
N ASP A 757 14.43 -14.21 36.48
CA ASP A 757 13.32 -14.63 35.61
C ASP A 757 12.94 -13.76 34.37
N VAL A 758 13.63 -14.02 33.25
CA VAL A 758 13.10 -13.72 31.90
C VAL A 758 13.11 -15.01 31.07
N GLN A 759 11.93 -15.60 30.90
CA GLN A 759 11.68 -16.77 30.07
C GLN A 759 12.06 -16.47 28.60
N LYS A 760 13.16 -17.06 28.09
CA LYS A 760 13.51 -17.04 26.66
C LYS A 760 12.64 -18.06 25.90
N LYS A 761 12.03 -17.64 24.78
CA LYS A 761 11.32 -18.56 23.87
C LYS A 761 12.28 -19.63 23.36
N ILE A 762 11.94 -20.89 23.58
CA ILE A 762 12.61 -22.04 22.95
C ILE A 762 12.32 -21.97 21.44
N ILE A 763 13.37 -21.93 20.62
CA ILE A 763 13.27 -22.02 19.16
C ILE A 763 13.68 -23.45 18.78
N PRO A 764 12.83 -24.21 18.06
CA PRO A 764 13.20 -25.56 17.61
C PRO A 764 14.38 -25.49 16.66
N TRP A 765 15.38 -26.34 16.91
CA TRP A 765 16.54 -26.51 16.05
C TRP A 765 16.08 -27.08 14.70
N LYS A 766 16.48 -26.45 13.60
CA LYS A 766 16.32 -27.05 12.27
C LYS A 766 17.40 -28.12 12.07
N ASN A 767 16.93 -29.32 11.72
CA ASN A 767 17.55 -30.36 10.89
C ASN A 767 18.12 -31.62 11.57
N TYR A 768 17.49 -32.74 11.17
CA TYR A 768 17.92 -34.15 11.12
C TYR A 768 18.29 -34.86 12.43
N VAL A 769 17.34 -35.62 12.96
CA VAL A 769 17.60 -36.82 13.77
C VAL A 769 16.76 -37.96 13.17
N PRO A 770 17.33 -39.16 12.93
CA PRO A 770 16.56 -40.31 12.43
C PRO A 770 15.51 -40.80 13.42
N ASP A 771 14.45 -41.37 12.85
CA ASP A 771 13.08 -41.53 13.36
C ASP A 771 12.86 -42.66 14.39
N LEU A 772 13.76 -42.88 15.38
CA LEU A 772 13.58 -44.06 16.27
C LEU A 772 13.67 -43.87 17.80
N ASP A 773 13.90 -42.67 18.36
CA ASP A 773 14.05 -42.53 19.83
C ASP A 773 13.28 -41.38 20.50
N LEU A 774 12.34 -40.72 19.80
CA LEU A 774 11.69 -39.51 20.32
C LEU A 774 10.78 -39.78 21.54
N GLU A 775 10.10 -40.93 21.59
CA GLU A 775 9.22 -41.31 22.71
C GLU A 775 9.98 -41.55 24.03
N LEU A 776 11.17 -42.14 23.96
CA LEU A 776 12.04 -42.36 25.11
C LEU A 776 12.65 -41.05 25.61
N VAL A 777 13.08 -40.16 24.70
CA VAL A 777 13.65 -38.85 25.07
C VAL A 777 12.62 -37.93 25.74
N LEU A 778 11.35 -37.99 25.36
CA LEU A 778 10.28 -37.20 25.99
C LEU A 778 9.93 -37.71 27.39
N ARG A 779 9.86 -39.04 27.58
CA ARG A 779 9.64 -39.64 28.91
C ARG A 779 10.83 -39.38 29.85
N ASP A 780 12.05 -39.45 29.35
CA ASP A 780 13.27 -39.24 30.12
C ASP A 780 13.45 -37.75 30.52
N ARG A 781 13.07 -36.80 29.65
CA ARG A 781 13.05 -35.36 30.00
C ARG A 781 11.95 -35.00 31.01
N ALA A 782 10.76 -35.56 30.89
CA ALA A 782 9.67 -35.31 31.85
C ALA A 782 10.00 -35.87 33.25
N ALA A 783 10.62 -37.05 33.31
CA ALA A 783 11.10 -37.66 34.55
C ALA A 783 12.26 -36.87 35.20
N LYS A 784 13.19 -36.33 34.40
CA LYS A 784 14.33 -35.51 34.89
C LYS A 784 13.94 -34.10 35.38
N LEU A 785 12.76 -33.59 35.00
CA LEU A 785 12.27 -32.24 35.37
C LEU A 785 11.19 -32.24 36.47
N GLY A 786 10.81 -33.39 37.02
CA GLY A 786 9.83 -33.48 38.12
C GLY A 786 8.43 -32.95 37.79
N LYS A 787 8.09 -32.78 36.51
CA LYS A 787 6.76 -32.28 36.08
C LYS A 787 5.74 -33.42 36.06
N SER A 788 4.64 -33.26 36.79
CA SER A 788 3.47 -34.13 36.70
C SER A 788 2.92 -34.13 35.27
N ILE A 789 2.77 -35.32 34.67
CA ILE A 789 2.16 -35.48 33.35
C ILE A 789 0.71 -34.96 33.43
N SER A 790 0.37 -33.95 32.64
CA SER A 790 -1.00 -33.44 32.55
C SER A 790 -1.92 -34.54 32.03
N ARG A 791 -3.09 -34.69 32.63
CA ARG A 791 -4.13 -35.62 32.16
C ARG A 791 -5.20 -34.94 31.30
N LEU A 792 -4.94 -33.75 30.75
CA LEU A 792 -5.90 -33.04 29.90
C LEU A 792 -5.94 -33.62 28.47
N ILE A 793 -7.13 -34.03 28.00
CA ILE A 793 -7.37 -34.38 26.59
C ILE A 793 -8.19 -33.26 25.94
N VAL A 794 -7.80 -32.81 24.74
CA VAL A 794 -8.56 -31.83 23.97
C VAL A 794 -9.09 -32.47 22.69
N VAL A 795 -10.39 -32.38 22.45
CA VAL A 795 -11.07 -32.99 21.30
C VAL A 795 -11.57 -31.91 20.35
N ALA A 796 -10.94 -31.85 19.19
CA ALA A 796 -11.16 -30.90 18.11
C ALA A 796 -11.75 -31.54 16.85
N SER A 797 -12.33 -32.75 16.96
CA SER A 797 -12.87 -33.50 15.82
C SER A 797 -14.03 -32.83 15.08
N LEU A 798 -14.72 -31.86 15.72
CA LEU A 798 -15.82 -31.10 15.12
C LEU A 798 -15.36 -29.79 14.43
N ILE A 799 -14.09 -29.43 14.54
CA ILE A 799 -13.54 -28.17 14.01
C ILE A 799 -13.08 -28.36 12.57
N ASP A 800 -13.56 -27.51 11.66
CA ASP A 800 -13.27 -27.65 10.23
C ASP A 800 -12.04 -26.83 9.80
N LYS A 801 -11.82 -25.63 10.36
CA LYS A 801 -10.80 -24.72 9.82
C LYS A 801 -9.39 -25.15 10.23
N PRO A 802 -8.46 -25.35 9.28
CA PRO A 802 -7.08 -25.75 9.58
C PRO A 802 -6.33 -24.70 10.41
N THR A 803 -6.72 -23.43 10.32
CA THR A 803 -6.15 -22.36 11.13
C THR A 803 -6.49 -22.49 12.61
N ASN A 804 -7.74 -22.84 12.95
CA ASN A 804 -8.14 -23.10 14.33
C ASN A 804 -7.45 -24.35 14.88
N LEU A 805 -7.37 -25.42 14.08
CA LEU A 805 -6.66 -26.65 14.43
C LEU A 805 -5.16 -26.42 14.68
N GLY A 806 -4.49 -25.64 13.81
CA GLY A 806 -3.06 -25.32 13.97
C GLY A 806 -2.78 -24.46 15.21
N GLY A 807 -3.60 -23.44 15.45
CA GLY A 807 -3.50 -22.62 16.65
C GLY A 807 -3.76 -23.41 17.94
N LEU A 808 -4.74 -24.33 17.90
CA LEU A 808 -5.07 -25.20 19.02
C LEU A 808 -3.96 -26.22 19.29
N CYS A 809 -3.35 -26.81 18.25
CA CYS A 809 -2.19 -27.70 18.37
C CYS A 809 -1.06 -27.02 19.12
N ARG A 810 -0.72 -25.78 18.75
CA ARG A 810 0.28 -24.99 19.47
C ARG A 810 -0.10 -24.72 20.92
N THR A 811 -1.36 -24.43 21.18
CA THR A 811 -1.84 -24.12 22.54
C THR A 811 -1.76 -25.36 23.44
N CYS A 812 -2.17 -26.51 22.91
CA CYS A 812 -2.13 -27.79 23.62
C CYS A 812 -0.70 -28.21 23.93
N GLU A 813 0.24 -28.03 22.99
CA GLU A 813 1.67 -28.30 23.23
C GLU A 813 2.23 -27.39 24.32
N VAL A 814 2.01 -26.08 24.23
CA VAL A 814 2.54 -25.09 25.19
C VAL A 814 2.03 -25.33 26.62
N PHE A 815 0.76 -25.70 26.78
CA PHE A 815 0.18 -26.02 28.08
C PHE A 815 0.36 -27.49 28.49
N GLY A 816 1.04 -28.29 27.66
CA GLY A 816 1.36 -29.68 27.93
C GLY A 816 0.13 -30.58 28.06
N ALA A 817 -0.88 -30.42 27.19
CA ALA A 817 -2.00 -31.35 27.11
C ALA A 817 -1.51 -32.77 26.78
N ALA A 818 -2.18 -33.79 27.31
CA ALA A 818 -1.81 -35.19 27.12
C ALA A 818 -2.00 -35.64 25.67
N LEU A 819 -3.08 -35.17 25.03
CA LEU A 819 -3.52 -35.61 23.71
C LEU A 819 -4.39 -34.55 23.05
N LEU A 820 -4.17 -34.31 21.76
CA LEU A 820 -5.08 -33.59 20.88
C LEU A 820 -5.75 -34.55 19.89
N VAL A 821 -7.07 -34.61 19.91
CA VAL A 821 -7.87 -35.45 19.01
C VAL A 821 -8.40 -34.60 17.86
N VAL A 822 -8.20 -35.05 16.62
CA VAL A 822 -8.63 -34.34 15.40
C VAL A 822 -9.53 -35.22 14.53
N GLY A 823 -10.34 -34.60 13.68
CA GLY A 823 -11.28 -35.31 12.80
C GLY A 823 -10.61 -36.04 11.65
N SER A 824 -9.44 -35.56 11.20
CA SER A 824 -8.61 -36.15 10.16
C SER A 824 -7.15 -35.73 10.35
N LEU A 825 -6.22 -36.68 10.39
CA LEU A 825 -4.78 -36.38 10.47
C LEU A 825 -4.24 -35.71 9.20
N GLN A 826 -5.02 -35.68 8.11
CA GLN A 826 -4.66 -34.92 6.91
C GLN A 826 -4.52 -33.42 7.20
N CYS A 827 -5.18 -32.90 8.24
CA CYS A 827 -5.07 -31.48 8.61
C CYS A 827 -3.62 -31.06 8.93
N VAL A 828 -2.79 -31.97 9.41
CA VAL A 828 -1.38 -31.71 9.77
C VAL A 828 -0.52 -31.39 8.53
N ARG A 829 -0.95 -31.85 7.35
CA ARG A 829 -0.28 -31.58 6.07
C ARG A 829 -0.72 -30.25 5.44
N ASP A 830 -1.75 -29.61 5.98
CA ASP A 830 -2.26 -28.34 5.48
C ASP A 830 -1.28 -27.19 5.80
N LYS A 831 -1.00 -26.35 4.79
CA LYS A 831 -0.03 -25.23 4.94
C LYS A 831 -0.50 -24.19 5.96
N GLN A 832 -1.82 -23.96 6.08
CA GLN A 832 -2.39 -23.05 7.05
C GLN A 832 -2.28 -23.62 8.47
N PHE A 833 -2.46 -24.93 8.65
CA PHE A 833 -2.20 -25.60 9.92
C PHE A 833 -0.73 -25.44 10.34
N GLN A 834 0.22 -25.83 9.47
CA GLN A 834 1.66 -25.79 9.76
C GLN A 834 2.17 -24.37 10.07
N HIS A 835 1.61 -23.36 9.40
CA HIS A 835 1.96 -21.97 9.66
C HIS A 835 1.61 -21.51 11.09
N LEU A 836 0.55 -22.06 11.67
CA LEU A 836 0.07 -21.70 13.00
C LEU A 836 0.59 -22.61 14.11
N SER A 837 0.71 -23.91 13.82
CA SER A 837 1.23 -24.91 14.77
C SER A 837 2.71 -24.72 15.07
N VAL A 838 3.49 -24.14 14.13
CA VAL A 838 4.93 -23.88 14.27
C VAL A 838 5.72 -25.11 14.79
N SER A 839 5.41 -26.28 14.20
CA SER A 839 5.99 -27.58 14.53
C SER A 839 5.55 -28.20 15.86
N ALA A 840 4.53 -27.64 16.54
CA ALA A 840 3.95 -28.23 17.76
C ALA A 840 3.44 -29.67 17.56
N GLU A 841 3.00 -30.02 16.34
CA GLU A 841 2.55 -31.36 15.97
C GLU A 841 3.62 -32.45 16.11
N GLN A 842 4.91 -32.07 16.19
CA GLN A 842 6.02 -33.00 16.38
C GLN A 842 6.22 -33.37 17.86
N TRP A 843 5.67 -32.58 18.78
CA TRP A 843 5.91 -32.67 20.22
C TRP A 843 4.65 -33.02 21.02
N LEU A 844 3.48 -32.81 20.42
CA LEU A 844 2.19 -33.15 20.99
C LEU A 844 1.66 -34.45 20.36
N PRO A 845 1.17 -35.44 21.15
CA PRO A 845 0.46 -36.58 20.60
C PRO A 845 -0.83 -36.16 19.90
N LEU A 846 -1.02 -36.61 18.65
CA LEU A 846 -2.25 -36.42 17.87
C LEU A 846 -2.91 -37.76 17.52
N VAL A 847 -4.23 -37.85 17.67
CA VAL A 847 -5.02 -39.04 17.30
C VAL A 847 -6.19 -38.64 16.39
N GLU A 848 -6.44 -39.42 15.33
CA GLU A 848 -7.62 -39.28 14.48
C GLU A 848 -8.84 -39.96 15.13
N VAL A 849 -9.89 -39.19 15.39
CA VAL A 849 -11.23 -39.72 15.71
C VAL A 849 -12.23 -38.94 14.88
N ARG A 850 -12.90 -39.62 13.95
CA ARG A 850 -13.89 -38.98 13.07
C ARG A 850 -15.15 -38.62 13.85
N PRO A 851 -15.93 -37.61 13.43
CA PRO A 851 -17.18 -37.23 14.10
C PRO A 851 -18.15 -38.39 14.36
N SER A 852 -18.22 -39.36 13.44
CA SER A 852 -19.06 -40.57 13.60
C SER A 852 -18.60 -41.51 14.72
N GLN A 853 -17.33 -41.44 15.11
CA GLN A 853 -16.71 -42.29 16.13
C GLN A 853 -16.66 -41.60 17.51
N LEU A 854 -16.96 -40.28 17.57
CA LEU A 854 -16.93 -39.52 18.81
C LEU A 854 -17.77 -40.12 19.94
N PRO A 855 -19.02 -40.58 19.72
CA PRO A 855 -19.81 -41.19 20.79
C PRO A 855 -19.11 -42.35 21.51
N GLY A 856 -18.53 -43.27 20.74
CA GLY A 856 -17.80 -44.42 21.28
C GLY A 856 -16.52 -43.99 22.01
N PHE A 857 -15.79 -43.03 21.45
CA PHE A 857 -14.58 -42.49 22.07
C PHE A 857 -14.86 -41.79 23.40
N LEU A 858 -15.92 -40.97 23.48
CA LEU A 858 -16.31 -40.28 24.71
C LEU A 858 -16.72 -41.26 25.80
N GLN A 859 -17.52 -42.28 25.46
CA GLN A 859 -17.90 -43.33 26.41
C GLN A 859 -16.70 -44.11 26.93
N GLN A 860 -15.76 -44.46 26.05
CA GLN A 860 -14.52 -45.13 26.45
C GLN A 860 -13.72 -44.27 27.44
N LYS A 861 -13.55 -42.97 27.15
CA LYS A 861 -12.80 -42.07 28.05
C LYS A 861 -13.48 -41.87 29.40
N LYS A 862 -14.82 -41.86 29.45
CA LYS A 862 -15.55 -41.89 30.72
C LYS A 862 -15.26 -43.15 31.54
N ALA A 863 -15.21 -44.32 30.89
CA ALA A 863 -14.86 -45.58 31.55
C ALA A 863 -13.41 -45.57 32.08
N GLU A 864 -12.51 -44.83 31.41
CA GLU A 864 -11.13 -44.58 31.86
C GLU A 864 -11.01 -43.50 32.96
N GLY A 865 -12.14 -42.97 33.46
CA GLY A 865 -12.19 -42.01 34.57
C GLY A 865 -12.06 -40.54 34.15
N TYR A 866 -12.23 -40.21 32.87
CA TYR A 866 -12.27 -38.83 32.42
C TYR A 866 -13.65 -38.19 32.62
N THR A 867 -13.67 -36.95 33.08
CA THR A 867 -14.87 -36.10 33.00
C THR A 867 -14.93 -35.45 31.63
N VAL A 868 -16.01 -35.69 30.90
CA VAL A 868 -16.26 -35.14 29.56
C VAL A 868 -16.93 -33.78 29.68
N VAL A 869 -16.15 -32.74 29.41
CA VAL A 869 -16.54 -31.33 29.52
C VAL A 869 -16.76 -30.76 28.13
N GLY A 870 -17.98 -30.32 27.81
CA GLY A 870 -18.24 -29.59 26.57
C GLY A 870 -18.01 -28.09 26.74
N ALA A 871 -17.20 -27.49 25.87
CA ALA A 871 -17.05 -26.03 25.79
C ALA A 871 -18.18 -25.43 24.95
N GLU A 872 -19.33 -25.17 25.55
CA GLU A 872 -20.52 -24.72 24.82
C GLU A 872 -21.43 -23.81 25.67
N GLN A 873 -22.08 -22.87 25.00
CA GLN A 873 -23.07 -21.96 25.58
C GLN A 873 -24.44 -22.65 25.60
N THR A 874 -24.90 -23.07 26.78
CA THR A 874 -26.20 -23.73 26.96
C THR A 874 -26.88 -23.19 28.20
N ALA A 875 -28.21 -23.29 28.28
CA ALA A 875 -28.96 -22.82 29.45
C ALA A 875 -28.55 -23.51 30.78
N ARG A 876 -27.86 -24.66 30.72
CA ARG A 876 -27.38 -25.41 31.88
C ARG A 876 -25.85 -25.41 32.00
N SER A 877 -25.16 -24.57 31.24
CA SER A 877 -23.70 -24.49 31.30
C SER A 877 -23.24 -23.88 32.62
N ALA A 878 -22.20 -24.46 33.21
CA ALA A 878 -21.51 -23.88 34.34
C ALA A 878 -20.58 -22.75 33.86
N ALA A 879 -20.60 -21.61 34.54
CA ALA A 879 -19.68 -20.51 34.23
C ALA A 879 -18.23 -20.92 34.55
N LEU A 880 -17.32 -20.72 33.59
CA LEU A 880 -15.90 -21.07 33.70
C LEU A 880 -15.24 -20.48 34.96
N THR A 881 -15.65 -19.28 35.38
CA THR A 881 -15.13 -18.59 36.58
C THR A 881 -15.38 -19.35 37.89
N HIS A 882 -16.41 -20.19 37.93
CA HIS A 882 -16.81 -20.97 39.10
C HIS A 882 -16.58 -22.46 38.94
N TYR A 883 -16.25 -22.92 37.73
CA TYR A 883 -16.04 -24.33 37.44
C TYR A 883 -14.66 -24.80 37.92
N ARG A 884 -14.64 -25.95 38.60
CA ARG A 884 -13.41 -26.61 39.06
C ARG A 884 -13.14 -27.82 38.19
N PHE A 885 -12.05 -27.79 37.44
CA PHE A 885 -11.67 -28.88 36.56
C PHE A 885 -11.15 -30.09 37.37
N PRO A 886 -11.69 -31.30 37.14
CA PRO A 886 -11.07 -32.53 37.58
C PRO A 886 -9.69 -32.73 36.96
N GLU A 887 -8.80 -33.48 37.61
CA GLU A 887 -7.47 -33.79 37.08
C GLU A 887 -7.57 -34.52 35.72
N SER A 888 -8.43 -35.53 35.60
CA SER A 888 -8.73 -36.20 34.34
C SER A 888 -9.89 -35.50 33.61
N SER A 889 -9.58 -34.44 32.88
CA SER A 889 -10.56 -33.68 32.09
C SER A 889 -10.39 -33.95 30.59
N LEU A 890 -11.51 -34.19 29.89
CA LEU A 890 -11.59 -34.24 28.43
C LEU A 890 -12.44 -33.08 27.94
N LEU A 891 -11.86 -32.21 27.13
CA LEU A 891 -12.52 -31.02 26.61
C LEU A 891 -13.02 -31.24 25.18
N LEU A 892 -14.34 -31.29 24.98
CA LEU A 892 -14.97 -31.33 23.66
C LEU A 892 -15.27 -29.92 23.16
N LEU A 893 -14.75 -29.59 21.98
CA LEU A 893 -14.98 -28.31 21.31
C LEU A 893 -16.00 -28.47 20.18
N GLY A 894 -16.89 -27.47 20.04
CA GLY A 894 -17.90 -27.43 18.99
C GLY A 894 -17.38 -27.00 17.62
N ASN A 895 -18.19 -27.23 16.58
CA ASN A 895 -17.98 -26.69 15.24
C ASN A 895 -18.13 -25.17 15.23
N GLU A 896 -17.39 -24.46 14.37
CA GLU A 896 -17.41 -22.99 14.32
C GLU A 896 -18.78 -22.37 13.99
N ARG A 897 -19.67 -23.13 13.35
CA ARG A 897 -21.01 -22.68 12.96
C ARG A 897 -22.10 -23.35 13.81
N GLU A 898 -21.99 -24.66 13.98
CA GLU A 898 -23.05 -25.49 14.56
C GLU A 898 -22.87 -25.77 16.05
N GLY A 899 -21.70 -25.44 16.62
CA GLY A 899 -21.38 -25.76 18.01
C GLY A 899 -21.27 -27.27 18.24
N ILE A 900 -21.57 -27.72 19.45
CA ILE A 900 -21.66 -29.15 19.79
C ILE A 900 -23.06 -29.67 19.45
N PRO A 901 -23.20 -30.70 18.59
CA PRO A 901 -24.51 -31.21 18.18
C PRO A 901 -25.23 -31.91 19.34
N ALA A 902 -26.57 -31.87 19.32
CA ALA A 902 -27.41 -32.30 20.44
C ALA A 902 -27.18 -33.77 20.87
N ASN A 903 -26.86 -34.66 19.93
CA ASN A 903 -26.55 -36.07 20.21
C ASN A 903 -25.25 -36.24 21.03
N LEU A 904 -24.32 -35.30 20.94
CA LEU A 904 -23.10 -35.27 21.75
C LEU A 904 -23.30 -34.52 23.06
N ILE A 905 -24.14 -33.46 23.09
CA ILE A 905 -24.50 -32.75 24.33
C ILE A 905 -25.06 -33.72 25.38
N GLN A 906 -25.90 -34.69 24.97
CA GLN A 906 -26.46 -35.71 25.85
C GLN A 906 -25.42 -36.64 26.49
N GLN A 907 -24.20 -36.67 25.94
CA GLN A 907 -23.10 -37.51 26.41
C GLN A 907 -22.08 -36.74 27.25
N LEU A 908 -22.24 -35.43 27.42
CA LEU A 908 -21.36 -34.63 28.26
C LEU A 908 -21.69 -34.86 29.74
N ASP A 909 -20.69 -34.87 30.60
CA ASP A 909 -20.91 -34.84 32.05
C ASP A 909 -21.32 -33.42 32.49
N VAL A 910 -20.77 -32.41 31.81
CA VAL A 910 -21.06 -31.00 32.06
C VAL A 910 -20.74 -30.15 30.83
N CYS A 911 -21.52 -29.08 30.62
CA CYS A 911 -21.16 -28.00 29.71
C CYS A 911 -20.56 -26.85 30.51
N VAL A 912 -19.47 -26.26 30.02
CA VAL A 912 -18.82 -25.10 30.62
C VAL A 912 -18.83 -23.97 29.60
N GLU A 913 -19.27 -22.79 30.03
CA GLU A 913 -19.31 -21.60 29.20
C GLU A 913 -18.40 -20.50 29.73
N ILE A 914 -17.86 -19.69 28.81
CA ILE A 914 -17.10 -18.49 29.15
C ILE A 914 -18.10 -17.32 29.22
N PRO A 915 -18.23 -16.62 30.37
CA PRO A 915 -19.09 -15.44 30.47
C PRO A 915 -18.66 -14.33 29.50
N GLN A 916 -19.62 -13.72 28.81
CA GLN A 916 -19.39 -12.67 27.82
C GLN A 916 -20.09 -11.37 28.24
N GLN A 917 -19.50 -10.22 27.89
CA GLN A 917 -20.05 -8.88 28.21
C GLN A 917 -20.45 -8.07 26.97
N GLY A 918 -19.97 -8.48 25.78
CA GLY A 918 -20.18 -7.77 24.52
C GLY A 918 -21.43 -8.21 23.75
N ILE A 919 -21.62 -7.63 22.56
CA ILE A 919 -22.76 -7.89 21.67
C ILE A 919 -22.49 -9.09 20.74
N THR A 920 -21.22 -9.40 20.45
CA THR A 920 -20.84 -10.54 19.59
C THR A 920 -21.28 -11.85 20.23
N ARG A 921 -21.90 -12.74 19.42
CA ARG A 921 -22.58 -13.95 19.92
C ARG A 921 -21.67 -14.96 20.61
N SER A 922 -20.44 -15.12 20.12
CA SER A 922 -19.49 -16.10 20.64
C SER A 922 -18.04 -15.74 20.33
N LEU A 923 -17.12 -16.34 21.09
CA LEU A 923 -15.68 -16.28 20.84
C LEU A 923 -15.26 -17.26 19.72
N ASN A 924 -14.10 -17.02 19.12
CA ASN A 924 -13.49 -18.00 18.21
C ASN A 924 -13.16 -19.31 18.97
N VAL A 925 -13.44 -20.47 18.37
CA VAL A 925 -13.30 -21.79 19.03
C VAL A 925 -11.89 -22.08 19.58
N HIS A 926 -10.83 -21.69 18.87
CA HIS A 926 -9.45 -21.87 19.36
C HIS A 926 -9.19 -20.95 20.57
N VAL A 927 -9.68 -19.71 20.53
CA VAL A 927 -9.58 -18.77 21.67
C VAL A 927 -10.35 -19.31 22.88
N SER A 928 -11.56 -19.82 22.67
CA SER A 928 -12.35 -20.47 23.73
C SER A 928 -11.58 -21.62 24.35
N ALA A 929 -11.06 -22.53 23.52
CA ALA A 929 -10.25 -23.65 23.98
C ALA A 929 -9.01 -23.19 24.78
N ALA A 930 -8.32 -22.15 24.32
CA ALA A 930 -7.15 -21.61 25.01
C ALA A 930 -7.49 -21.10 26.41
N LEU A 931 -8.65 -20.47 26.61
CA LEU A 931 -9.10 -20.00 27.92
C LEU A 931 -9.40 -21.16 28.87
N LEU A 932 -10.07 -22.22 28.38
CA LEU A 932 -10.38 -23.40 29.21
C LEU A 932 -9.11 -24.20 29.54
N VAL A 933 -8.22 -24.40 28.56
CA VAL A 933 -6.93 -25.09 28.77
C VAL A 933 -6.05 -24.32 29.76
N TRP A 934 -5.99 -22.99 29.63
CA TRP A 934 -5.26 -22.15 30.58
C TRP A 934 -5.88 -22.23 31.99
N GLU A 935 -7.20 -22.16 32.11
CA GLU A 935 -7.88 -22.21 33.41
C GLU A 935 -7.68 -23.58 34.09
N TYR A 936 -7.81 -24.68 33.34
CA TYR A 936 -7.42 -26.02 33.81
C TYR A 936 -5.97 -26.01 34.33
N THR A 937 -5.04 -25.51 33.52
CA THR A 937 -3.60 -25.52 33.86
C THR A 937 -3.32 -24.68 35.11
N ARG A 938 -3.95 -23.51 35.22
CA ARG A 938 -3.85 -22.62 36.38
C ARG A 938 -4.36 -23.29 37.65
N GLN A 939 -5.44 -24.06 37.57
CA GLN A 939 -5.99 -24.80 38.70
C GLN A 939 -5.06 -25.94 39.13
N GLN A 940 -4.47 -26.68 38.19
CA GLN A 940 -3.55 -27.79 38.48
C GLN A 940 -2.14 -27.33 38.92
N ALA A 941 -1.70 -26.13 38.52
CA ALA A 941 -0.39 -25.59 38.87
C ALA A 941 -0.29 -25.10 40.33
N ARG A 942 -1.42 -24.93 41.05
CA ARG A 942 -1.39 -24.60 42.48
C ARG A 942 -1.03 -25.87 43.27
N PRO A 943 0.01 -25.87 44.12
CA PRO A 943 0.31 -27.02 44.97
C PRO A 943 -0.94 -27.32 45.82
N GLN A 944 -1.48 -28.53 45.70
CA GLN A 944 -2.52 -28.99 46.61
C GLN A 944 -1.95 -28.92 48.02
N ALA A 945 -2.50 -28.02 48.84
CA ALA A 945 -2.16 -27.99 50.26
C ALA A 945 -2.41 -29.40 50.83
N PRO A 946 -1.46 -29.99 51.57
CA PRO A 946 -1.64 -31.33 52.09
C PRO A 946 -2.90 -31.36 52.95
N SER A 947 -3.82 -32.25 52.63
CA SER A 947 -5.07 -32.51 53.33
C SER A 947 -4.81 -33.12 54.71
N ARG A 948 -4.15 -32.40 55.60
CA ARG A 948 -4.11 -32.69 57.04
C ARG A 948 -5.18 -31.84 57.72
N LEU A 949 -6.40 -32.37 57.81
CA LEU A 949 -7.41 -32.12 58.87
C LEU A 949 -8.75 -32.76 58.47
N ARG A 950 -8.78 -34.09 58.36
CA ARG A 950 -10.00 -34.91 58.52
C ARG A 950 -9.65 -36.20 59.28
N SER A 951 -9.22 -36.04 60.53
CA SER A 951 -9.11 -37.18 61.47
C SER A 951 -9.26 -36.78 62.95
N ARG A 952 -9.85 -35.59 63.23
CA ARG A 952 -10.02 -35.13 64.63
C ARG A 952 -11.42 -34.63 64.99
N ALA A 953 -12.45 -35.08 64.26
CA ALA A 953 -13.85 -34.78 64.56
C ALA A 953 -14.76 -36.01 64.74
N GLU A 954 -14.22 -37.25 64.66
CA GLU A 954 -15.00 -38.48 64.88
C GLU A 954 -14.72 -39.18 66.22
N THR A 955 -13.85 -38.62 67.07
CA THR A 955 -13.56 -39.18 68.41
C THR A 955 -14.12 -38.37 69.59
N ALA A 956 -15.08 -37.46 69.34
CA ALA A 956 -15.72 -36.65 70.39
C ALA A 956 -17.26 -36.80 70.45
N ARG A 957 -17.84 -37.86 69.86
CA ARG A 957 -19.29 -38.16 69.96
C ARG A 957 -19.65 -39.57 70.44
N SER A 958 -18.70 -40.34 70.98
CA SER A 958 -18.98 -41.62 71.65
C SER A 958 -18.23 -41.71 72.98
N GLY A 959 -18.77 -41.05 74.01
CA GLY A 959 -18.16 -41.06 75.34
C GLY A 959 -18.89 -40.24 76.41
N GLN A 960 -20.22 -40.17 76.35
CA GLN A 960 -21.09 -39.78 77.47
C GLN A 960 -22.31 -40.70 77.46
N MET A 961 -22.08 -41.95 77.84
CA MET A 961 -23.05 -42.79 78.53
C MET A 961 -22.27 -43.89 79.27
N LYS A 962 -22.37 -43.82 80.60
CA LYS A 962 -21.74 -44.65 81.65
C LYS A 962 -20.34 -44.22 82.09
#